data_AF-A0A916JVP5-F1
#
_entry.id   AF-A0A916JVP5-F1
#
_cell.length_a   1.000
_cell.length_b   1.000
_cell.length_c   1.000
_cell.angle_alpha   90.00
_cell.angle_beta   90.00
_cell.angle_gamma   90.00
#
_symmetry.space_group_name_H-M   'P 1'
#
loop_
_entity.id
_entity.type
_entity.pdbx_description
1 polymer ?
#
loop_
_entity_poly.entity_id
_entity_poly.type
_entity_poly.pdbx_seq_one_letter_code
_entity_poly.pdbx_strand_id
1 'polypeptide(L)'
;MPPLDAVRRITPLSGRGAATPGAPTLERDPGMPSSTWRLRSDAWEYLRFAVKRLAHGDLESGELSAESEVWRNLRALETIEMYWAGFGQRYVAAIAELLQKGDYRAALDRIGRVVGRIRATTVPDDPQDQPAEAVLDPSERGEFEDDVDPRPRFEVLVVDETTESDRDTMRAELRQLRNPADAFIYDYVIVPSADDAVAAALTNPNILSVVVRPGFTDRTKQPLSRDLRETIDLAHAEAGMHPAHGGSPLASVRRVLDLADTLNAIRPELDLYLMAGAHIEDLAGVLTRRFRRVFRREDQLELHLTLLRRVSHLYDTPFFSAIQDHARRPVGVFHALPVARGGSVVGSKWITDLTEFYGLNLLLAETSATSGGLDSLLAPTGTIKKAQDLAARAFGAKHTFFVTNGTSTANKIVHQALVAPNEVVLVDRNCHKSHHHAIMLTGARPAYLEAYPLNDFAFYGAVPLSRIKQLLLDYRAAGRLDEVRMVTLTNCTFDGIVYDPERVMAECLAIKPDLVFLWDEAWFAFAAFHPVTRRRTAMSAAKRLEAQLKSAAHDAAYREQRQRLFDESGRPAADEVWLDERLIPSPEARIRVYATQSTHKTLTSLRQGSMIHVYDQDWVREAEDPFHEAYMTHTTTSPNYQILTSLDLGRRQVELEGFDLVQRQLDLATSLAQAIARHPLLRRTFRVLTAHDLIPAEHRASGRPMPLRDGLATMWRAWASDEFVIDPSRITVEITRTGVDGDTFKHDYLMDRYGVQVNKTSRNTVLFMTNIGTSRSAIAYLIEVLVKLAERFEEAREQRDPELPLPGEVAMPPLPDFSSFSDGYATDAELPDGDMRAAFFRGQRRSAVEYVQPAELRERVDRGEQPVSAGFVTPYPPGFPVLVPGQVITGGVLDFMAVLDTREIHGYDPSRGYRVLK
;
A
#
# COMPACT_ATOMS: atom_id res chain seq x y z
N MET A 1 25.68 41.76 60.63
CA MET A 1 25.43 40.82 61.75
C MET A 1 23.96 40.91 62.12
N PRO A 2 23.30 39.83 62.55
CA PRO A 2 22.99 38.49 61.99
C PRO A 2 21.47 38.47 61.57
N PRO A 3 20.63 37.42 61.73
CA PRO A 3 20.65 35.97 61.38
C PRO A 3 19.50 35.58 60.39
N LEU A 4 19.60 34.55 59.54
CA LEU A 4 19.34 33.08 59.69
C LEU A 4 17.88 32.60 59.81
N ASP A 5 17.59 31.59 58.97
CA ASP A 5 16.56 30.55 59.00
C ASP A 5 15.14 30.79 58.42
N ALA A 6 14.91 30.26 57.21
CA ALA A 6 13.60 29.98 56.65
C ALA A 6 13.53 28.54 56.10
N VAL A 7 12.94 27.64 56.89
CA VAL A 7 12.48 26.31 56.47
C VAL A 7 11.19 26.48 55.65
N ARG A 8 11.23 26.19 54.34
CA ARG A 8 10.04 26.17 53.47
C ARG A 8 9.33 24.81 53.56
N ARG A 9 8.14 24.82 54.16
CA ARG A 9 7.10 23.78 53.94
C ARG A 9 6.44 24.03 52.59
N ILE A 10 6.36 22.97 51.77
CA ILE A 10 5.57 22.94 50.52
C ILE A 10 4.16 22.45 50.88
N THR A 11 3.14 23.15 50.41
CA THR A 11 1.71 22.75 50.47
C THR A 11 1.08 23.20 49.14
N PRO A 12 0.10 22.46 48.59
CA PRO A 12 -0.14 22.37 47.15
C PRO A 12 -1.00 23.52 46.63
N LEU A 13 -0.65 24.02 45.44
CA LEU A 13 -1.37 25.07 44.73
C LEU A 13 -2.68 24.53 44.16
N SER A 14 -3.77 24.80 44.88
CA SER A 14 -5.11 24.92 44.30
C SER A 14 -5.36 26.39 43.98
N GLY A 15 -5.57 26.70 42.69
CA GLY A 15 -5.79 28.07 42.24
C GLY A 15 -6.31 28.08 40.81
N ARG A 16 -7.64 28.06 40.66
CA ARG A 16 -8.33 28.39 39.40
C ARG A 16 -8.09 29.88 39.12
N GLY A 17 -7.22 30.17 38.16
CA GLY A 17 -6.98 31.50 37.61
C GLY A 17 -7.54 31.61 36.19
N ALA A 18 -8.18 32.76 35.91
CA ALA A 18 -8.91 33.07 34.70
C ALA A 18 -8.10 32.90 33.39
N ALA A 19 -8.78 32.45 32.34
CA ALA A 19 -8.24 32.22 31.01
C ALA A 19 -7.74 33.52 30.35
N THR A 20 -6.42 33.63 30.20
CA THR A 20 -5.77 34.51 29.20
C THR A 20 -5.73 33.81 27.84
N PRO A 21 -6.21 34.42 26.75
CA PRO A 21 -6.09 33.87 25.40
C PRO A 21 -4.65 34.11 24.91
N GLY A 22 -3.84 33.05 24.87
CA GLY A 22 -2.48 33.13 24.33
C GLY A 22 -1.42 32.29 25.05
N ALA A 23 -1.74 31.07 25.47
CA ALA A 23 -0.73 30.08 25.86
C ALA A 23 -0.56 29.06 24.73
N PRO A 24 0.68 28.67 24.38
CA PRO A 24 0.94 27.84 23.22
C PRO A 24 0.28 26.48 23.43
N THR A 25 -0.56 26.16 22.46
CA THR A 25 -0.94 24.83 22.02
C THR A 25 0.21 23.82 22.18
N LEU A 26 -0.12 22.54 22.33
CA LEU A 26 0.75 21.43 21.91
C LEU A 26 1.04 21.59 20.40
N GLU A 27 1.82 22.61 20.06
CA GLU A 27 2.27 22.93 18.72
C GLU A 27 3.50 22.06 18.46
N ARG A 28 3.27 21.05 17.63
CA ARG A 28 4.32 20.41 16.85
C ARG A 28 5.08 21.48 16.06
N ASP A 29 6.41 21.54 16.19
CA ASP A 29 7.37 21.64 15.07
C ASP A 29 8.84 21.58 15.60
N PRO A 30 9.90 21.20 14.83
CA PRO A 30 9.92 20.89 13.40
C PRO A 30 10.79 19.66 13.01
N GLY A 31 10.33 18.58 12.40
CA GLY A 31 9.01 18.31 11.86
C GLY A 31 9.05 17.04 11.02
N MET A 32 8.51 16.00 11.62
CA MET A 32 8.11 14.76 10.97
C MET A 32 6.67 14.50 11.38
N PRO A 33 5.74 14.13 10.49
CA PRO A 33 4.57 13.39 10.93
C PRO A 33 5.11 12.06 11.43
N SER A 34 5.23 11.93 12.74
CA SER A 34 5.31 10.62 13.36
C SER A 34 3.87 10.13 13.49
N SER A 35 3.57 9.00 12.86
CA SER A 35 2.49 8.13 13.31
C SER A 35 2.57 7.91 14.82
N THR A 36 1.44 7.54 15.42
CA THR A 36 1.36 7.34 16.88
C THR A 36 2.31 6.23 17.36
N TRP A 37 2.53 5.18 16.56
CA TRP A 37 3.51 4.13 16.90
C TRP A 37 4.94 4.67 16.96
N ARG A 38 5.32 5.54 15.99
CA ARG A 38 6.65 6.12 15.97
C ARG A 38 6.83 7.08 17.13
N LEU A 39 5.81 7.89 17.41
CA LEU A 39 5.81 8.77 18.56
C LEU A 39 5.98 7.98 19.86
N ARG A 40 5.31 6.83 19.99
CA ARG A 40 5.44 5.92 21.14
C ARG A 40 6.88 5.39 21.28
N SER A 41 7.41 4.78 20.21
CA SER A 41 8.75 4.20 20.22
C SER A 41 9.84 5.24 20.48
N ASP A 42 9.77 6.39 19.80
CA ASP A 42 10.72 7.47 19.96
C ASP A 42 10.61 8.06 21.39
N ALA A 43 9.40 8.25 21.94
CA ALA A 43 9.21 8.76 23.30
C ALA A 43 9.82 7.84 24.38
N TRP A 44 9.67 6.53 24.25
CA TRP A 44 10.32 5.57 25.17
C TRP A 44 11.84 5.59 25.07
N GLU A 45 12.40 5.64 23.86
CA GLU A 45 13.85 5.72 23.64
C GLU A 45 14.44 7.03 24.17
N TYR A 46 13.79 8.17 23.89
CA TYR A 46 14.20 9.47 24.41
C TYR A 46 14.12 9.51 25.93
N LEU A 47 13.05 8.96 26.53
CA LEU A 47 12.91 8.86 27.97
C LEU A 47 14.05 8.02 28.57
N ARG A 48 14.41 6.89 27.95
CA ARG A 48 15.55 6.06 28.37
C ARG A 48 16.85 6.86 28.35
N PHE A 49 17.13 7.57 27.26
CA PHE A 49 18.36 8.35 27.10
C PHE A 49 18.44 9.50 28.11
N ALA A 50 17.35 10.28 28.24
CA ALA A 50 17.30 11.42 29.14
C ALA A 50 17.44 10.99 30.62
N VAL A 51 16.72 9.95 31.05
CA VAL A 51 16.81 9.42 32.41
C VAL A 51 18.17 8.77 32.67
N LYS A 52 18.77 8.10 31.68
CA LYS A 52 20.13 7.56 31.81
C LYS A 52 21.15 8.66 32.13
N ARG A 53 21.08 9.82 31.44
CA ARG A 53 21.96 10.97 31.74
C ARG A 53 21.76 11.49 33.16
N LEU A 54 20.51 11.63 33.60
CA LEU A 54 20.18 12.03 34.98
C LEU A 54 20.71 11.04 36.02
N ALA A 55 20.64 9.73 35.74
CA ALA A 55 21.14 8.68 36.64
C ALA A 55 22.67 8.62 36.76
N HIS A 56 23.41 9.12 35.76
CA HIS A 56 24.89 9.09 35.72
C HIS A 56 25.54 10.40 36.19
N GLY A 57 24.77 11.47 36.40
CA GLY A 57 25.29 12.73 36.95
C GLY A 57 26.06 13.61 35.96
N ASP A 58 25.96 13.36 34.65
CA ASP A 58 26.54 14.20 33.59
C ASP A 58 25.72 15.50 33.40
N LEU A 59 25.90 16.46 34.31
CA LEU A 59 25.20 17.74 34.34
C LEU A 59 26.15 18.90 34.01
N GLU A 60 26.09 19.43 32.78
CA GLU A 60 26.58 20.76 32.43
C GLU A 60 25.42 21.63 31.91
N SER A 61 25.30 22.86 32.45
CA SER A 61 24.57 24.10 32.05
C SER A 61 23.23 24.08 31.26
N GLY A 62 22.67 22.93 30.87
CA GLY A 62 21.41 22.76 30.13
C GLY A 62 20.25 22.18 30.96
N GLU A 63 20.34 22.23 32.28
CA GLU A 63 19.47 21.52 33.25
C GLU A 63 17.95 21.76 33.06
N LEU A 64 17.54 22.94 32.56
CA LEU A 64 16.14 23.27 32.29
C LEU A 64 15.55 22.57 31.04
N SER A 65 16.38 22.11 30.09
CA SER A 65 15.89 21.50 28.85
C SER A 65 15.59 20.00 29.01
N ALA A 66 16.41 19.27 29.75
CA ALA A 66 16.27 17.82 29.94
C ALA A 66 15.05 17.46 30.82
N GLU A 67 14.81 18.19 31.91
CA GLU A 67 13.60 18.00 32.72
C GLU A 67 12.32 18.31 31.94
N SER A 68 12.34 19.39 31.15
CA SER A 68 11.22 19.76 30.27
C SER A 68 10.91 18.70 29.21
N GLU A 69 11.93 17.99 28.73
CA GLU A 69 11.81 16.93 27.73
C GLU A 69 11.31 15.60 28.32
N VAL A 70 11.80 15.20 29.49
CA VAL A 70 11.33 14.01 30.24
C VAL A 70 9.83 14.11 30.50
N TRP A 71 9.38 15.22 31.09
CA TRP A 71 7.97 15.43 31.42
C TRP A 71 7.06 15.55 30.19
N ARG A 72 7.60 16.02 29.06
CA ARG A 72 6.87 16.07 27.79
C ARG A 72 6.64 14.68 27.22
N ASN A 73 7.66 13.83 27.20
CA ASN A 73 7.54 12.45 26.73
C ASN A 73 6.62 11.62 27.64
N LEU A 74 6.71 11.79 28.97
CA LEU A 74 5.79 11.13 29.91
C LEU A 74 4.33 11.50 29.66
N ARG A 75 4.01 12.77 29.45
CA ARG A 75 2.63 13.20 29.12
C ARG A 75 2.13 12.62 27.78
N ALA A 76 3.01 12.53 26.79
CA ALA A 76 2.68 11.91 25.51
C ALA A 76 2.39 10.40 25.69
N LEU A 77 3.26 9.70 26.42
CA LEU A 77 3.09 8.27 26.73
C LEU A 77 1.85 8.00 27.57
N GLU A 78 1.53 8.86 28.54
CA GLU A 78 0.31 8.74 29.35
C GLU A 78 -0.96 8.73 28.47
N THR A 79 -0.97 9.48 27.36
CA THR A 79 -2.11 9.46 26.43
C THR A 79 -2.07 8.24 25.51
N ILE A 80 -0.89 7.86 24.99
CA ILE A 80 -0.74 6.84 23.96
C ILE A 80 -0.83 5.41 24.51
N GLU A 81 -0.25 5.15 25.70
CA GLU A 81 -0.24 3.82 26.33
C GLU A 81 -1.63 3.34 26.77
N MET A 82 -2.67 4.18 26.68
CA MET A 82 -4.06 3.71 26.81
C MET A 82 -4.45 2.75 25.66
N TYR A 83 -3.85 2.92 24.48
CA TYR A 83 -4.23 2.18 23.27
C TYR A 83 -3.38 0.94 23.02
N TRP A 84 -2.51 0.56 23.96
CA TRP A 84 -1.60 -0.58 23.85
C TRP A 84 -1.74 -1.50 25.05
N ALA A 85 -1.48 -2.78 24.84
CA ALA A 85 -1.43 -3.75 25.92
C ALA A 85 -0.04 -3.78 26.56
N GLY A 86 -0.01 -4.02 27.87
CA GLY A 86 1.23 -3.95 28.68
C GLY A 86 1.69 -2.52 28.94
N PHE A 87 2.45 -2.31 30.01
CA PHE A 87 3.08 -1.03 30.38
C PHE A 87 2.18 0.23 30.32
N GLY A 88 0.87 0.05 30.50
CA GLY A 88 -0.17 1.06 30.29
C GLY A 88 -0.03 2.34 31.14
N GLN A 89 -1.06 3.19 31.17
CA GLN A 89 -1.02 4.50 31.85
C GLN A 89 -0.48 4.44 33.29
N ARG A 90 -0.86 3.41 34.06
CA ARG A 90 -0.36 3.19 35.43
C ARG A 90 1.16 2.98 35.50
N TYR A 91 1.74 2.31 34.51
CA TYR A 91 3.18 2.07 34.44
C TYR A 91 3.93 3.37 34.14
N VAL A 92 3.41 4.19 33.23
CA VAL A 92 3.92 5.54 32.94
C VAL A 92 3.83 6.42 34.20
N ALA A 93 2.70 6.38 34.91
CA ALA A 93 2.53 7.11 36.18
C ALA A 93 3.51 6.66 37.26
N ALA A 94 3.75 5.34 37.39
CA ALA A 94 4.74 4.81 38.33
C ALA A 94 6.17 5.30 38.01
N ILE A 95 6.54 5.36 36.72
CA ILE A 95 7.83 5.93 36.30
C ILE A 95 7.88 7.43 36.66
N ALA A 96 6.80 8.18 36.38
CA ALA A 96 6.71 9.59 36.73
C ALA A 96 6.89 9.82 38.26
N GLU A 97 6.30 8.97 39.10
CA GLU A 97 6.49 9.03 40.55
C GLU A 97 7.93 8.76 40.98
N LEU A 98 8.60 7.76 40.39
CA LEU A 98 10.00 7.46 40.68
C LEU A 98 10.90 8.64 40.32
N LEU A 99 10.65 9.27 39.17
CA LEU A 99 11.37 10.45 38.72
C LEU A 99 11.14 11.66 39.64
N GLN A 100 9.92 11.88 40.14
CA GLN A 100 9.64 12.92 41.14
C GLN A 100 10.35 12.68 42.48
N LYS A 101 10.50 11.41 42.86
CA LYS A 101 11.21 11.00 44.09
C LYS A 101 12.74 11.01 43.92
N GLY A 102 13.26 11.30 42.72
CA GLY A 102 14.68 11.30 42.41
C GLY A 102 15.30 9.90 42.24
N ASP A 103 14.48 8.85 42.12
CA ASP A 103 14.94 7.47 41.92
C ASP A 103 15.13 7.17 40.43
N TYR A 104 16.15 7.80 39.84
CA TYR A 104 16.43 7.69 38.40
C TYR A 104 16.87 6.29 37.98
N ARG A 105 17.47 5.49 38.87
CA ARG A 105 17.91 4.13 38.57
C ARG A 105 16.72 3.17 38.44
N ALA A 106 15.82 3.17 39.42
CA ALA A 106 14.61 2.36 39.32
C ALA A 106 13.72 2.78 38.14
N ALA A 107 13.64 4.08 37.85
CA ALA A 107 12.95 4.57 36.65
C ALA A 107 13.61 4.05 35.36
N LEU A 108 14.95 4.10 35.28
CA LEU A 108 15.71 3.63 34.12
C LEU A 108 15.50 2.13 33.86
N ASP A 109 15.48 1.30 34.90
CA ASP A 109 15.23 -0.14 34.78
C ASP A 109 13.83 -0.43 34.23
N ARG A 110 12.81 0.28 34.73
CA ARG A 110 11.43 0.17 34.22
C ARG A 110 11.33 0.58 32.76
N ILE A 111 11.93 1.71 32.39
CA ILE A 111 11.98 2.17 30.99
C ILE A 111 12.74 1.16 30.11
N GLY A 112 13.83 0.59 30.61
CA GLY A 112 14.64 -0.43 29.94
C GLY A 112 13.81 -1.64 29.50
N ARG A 113 12.92 -2.14 30.36
CA ARG A 113 12.00 -3.25 30.03
C ARG A 113 11.07 -2.91 28.88
N VAL A 114 10.47 -1.72 28.88
CA VAL A 114 9.56 -1.31 27.80
C VAL A 114 10.30 -1.21 26.47
N VAL A 115 11.47 -0.56 26.48
CA VAL A 115 12.33 -0.45 25.30
C VAL A 115 12.78 -1.84 24.81
N GLY A 116 13.12 -2.74 25.75
CA GLY A 116 13.40 -4.15 25.48
C GLY A 116 12.25 -4.83 24.75
N ARG A 117 11.03 -4.81 25.30
CA ARG A 117 9.84 -5.42 24.69
C ARG A 117 9.50 -4.83 23.31
N ILE A 118 9.64 -3.51 23.15
CA ILE A 118 9.44 -2.84 21.85
C ILE A 118 10.50 -3.28 20.81
N ARG A 119 11.72 -3.63 21.25
CA ARG A 119 12.81 -4.12 20.39
C ARG A 119 12.80 -5.63 20.17
N ALA A 120 12.34 -6.41 21.15
CA ALA A 120 12.32 -7.87 21.15
C ALA A 120 11.38 -8.47 20.09
N THR A 121 10.53 -7.66 19.46
CA THR A 121 9.90 -8.00 18.17
C THR A 121 10.89 -8.13 17.01
N THR A 122 12.20 -7.89 17.21
CA THR A 122 13.24 -7.95 16.16
C THR A 122 14.61 -8.53 16.57
N VAL A 123 14.94 -8.73 17.84
CA VAL A 123 16.23 -9.33 18.28
C VAL A 123 16.02 -10.14 19.57
N PRO A 124 16.62 -11.35 19.73
CA PRO A 124 16.59 -12.09 21.00
C PRO A 124 17.33 -11.32 22.12
N ASP A 125 16.80 -11.37 23.35
CA ASP A 125 17.37 -10.67 24.50
C ASP A 125 18.80 -11.13 24.86
N ASP A 126 19.62 -10.19 25.32
CA ASP A 126 20.88 -10.45 26.02
C ASP A 126 20.57 -10.92 27.45
N PRO A 127 21.05 -12.11 27.89
CA PRO A 127 20.79 -12.64 29.24
C PRO A 127 21.23 -11.73 30.40
N GLN A 128 22.01 -10.68 30.14
CA GLN A 128 22.52 -9.76 31.16
C GLN A 128 21.53 -8.66 31.60
N ASP A 129 20.42 -8.44 30.88
CA ASP A 129 19.43 -7.39 31.17
C ASP A 129 18.26 -7.84 32.09
N GLN A 130 18.41 -8.97 32.81
CA GLN A 130 17.37 -9.49 33.71
C GLN A 130 17.25 -8.65 35.00
N PRO A 131 16.06 -8.11 35.32
CA PRO A 131 15.84 -7.44 36.60
C PRO A 131 15.90 -8.44 37.77
N ALA A 132 16.39 -8.00 38.92
CA ALA A 132 16.35 -8.83 40.13
C ALA A 132 14.90 -9.10 40.56
N GLU A 133 14.52 -10.38 40.75
CA GLU A 133 13.16 -10.83 41.15
C GLU A 133 12.59 -10.08 42.37
N ALA A 134 13.45 -9.54 43.23
CA ALA A 134 13.09 -8.82 44.45
C ALA A 134 12.40 -7.46 44.21
N VAL A 135 12.38 -6.94 42.98
CA VAL A 135 11.87 -5.58 42.65
C VAL A 135 10.47 -5.61 41.99
N LEU A 136 9.96 -6.78 41.60
CA LEU A 136 8.76 -6.91 40.77
C LEU A 136 7.49 -7.21 41.59
N ASP A 137 6.44 -6.41 41.39
CA ASP A 137 5.10 -6.72 41.90
C ASP A 137 4.46 -7.93 41.16
N PRO A 138 3.37 -8.54 41.68
CA PRO A 138 2.74 -9.71 41.04
C PRO A 138 2.25 -9.49 39.61
N SER A 139 1.86 -8.27 39.26
CA SER A 139 1.46 -7.90 37.90
C SER A 139 2.68 -7.83 36.98
N GLU A 140 3.76 -7.21 37.47
CA GLU A 140 5.05 -7.09 36.78
C GLU A 140 5.76 -8.44 36.61
N ARG A 141 5.57 -9.39 37.54
CA ARG A 141 6.07 -10.77 37.40
C ARG A 141 5.38 -11.52 36.27
N GLY A 142 4.04 -11.41 36.20
CA GLY A 142 3.28 -12.02 35.10
C GLY A 142 3.65 -11.41 33.73
N GLU A 143 3.89 -10.09 33.66
CA GLU A 143 4.40 -9.46 32.44
C GLU A 143 5.81 -9.94 32.07
N PHE A 144 6.68 -10.15 33.05
CA PHE A 144 8.04 -10.67 32.80
C PHE A 144 8.05 -12.13 32.35
N GLU A 145 7.25 -13.00 32.98
CA GLU A 145 7.04 -14.38 32.53
C GLU A 145 6.46 -14.43 31.12
N ASP A 146 5.52 -13.52 30.81
CA ASP A 146 5.02 -13.36 29.46
C ASP A 146 6.15 -12.91 28.53
N ASP A 147 6.99 -11.93 28.86
CA ASP A 147 8.03 -11.42 27.95
C ASP A 147 9.06 -12.47 27.50
N VAL A 148 9.36 -13.48 28.33
CA VAL A 148 10.30 -14.57 28.00
C VAL A 148 9.69 -15.73 27.20
N ASP A 149 8.36 -15.77 27.03
CA ASP A 149 7.70 -16.83 26.26
C ASP A 149 7.87 -16.60 24.73
N PRO A 150 8.32 -17.60 23.95
CA PRO A 150 8.60 -17.43 22.53
C PRO A 150 7.35 -17.49 21.62
N ARG A 151 6.15 -17.77 22.17
CA ARG A 151 4.93 -17.88 21.36
C ARG A 151 4.54 -16.53 20.74
N PRO A 152 3.95 -16.52 19.52
CA PRO A 152 3.51 -15.28 18.90
C PRO A 152 2.41 -14.60 19.73
N ARG A 153 2.48 -13.26 19.79
CA ARG A 153 1.58 -12.41 20.58
C ARG A 153 0.66 -11.58 19.70
N PHE A 154 -0.55 -11.33 20.18
CA PHE A 154 -1.47 -10.34 19.60
C PHE A 154 -2.27 -9.63 20.69
N GLU A 155 -3.01 -8.59 20.32
CA GLU A 155 -3.81 -7.81 21.26
C GLU A 155 -5.31 -7.90 20.90
N VAL A 156 -6.15 -7.84 21.94
CA VAL A 156 -7.60 -7.84 21.82
C VAL A 156 -8.14 -6.54 22.39
N LEU A 157 -8.78 -5.75 21.53
CA LEU A 157 -9.42 -4.50 21.92
C LEU A 157 -10.76 -4.78 22.60
N VAL A 158 -10.92 -4.37 23.84
CA VAL A 158 -12.17 -4.45 24.58
C VAL A 158 -12.75 -3.06 24.73
N VAL A 159 -13.97 -2.85 24.21
CA VAL A 159 -14.65 -1.56 24.27
C VAL A 159 -15.71 -1.61 25.38
N ASP A 160 -15.40 -0.99 26.52
CA ASP A 160 -16.25 -0.97 27.70
C ASP A 160 -15.88 0.16 28.69
N GLU A 161 -16.87 0.90 29.20
CA GLU A 161 -16.63 1.87 30.29
C GLU A 161 -16.61 1.12 31.63
N THR A 162 -15.40 0.86 32.14
CA THR A 162 -15.16 0.04 33.34
C THR A 162 -14.34 0.78 34.39
N THR A 163 -14.51 0.40 35.66
CA THR A 163 -13.64 0.89 36.74
C THR A 163 -12.23 0.30 36.61
N GLU A 164 -11.24 0.89 37.26
CA GLU A 164 -9.87 0.35 37.26
C GLU A 164 -9.82 -1.06 37.87
N SER A 165 -10.57 -1.30 38.96
CA SER A 165 -10.68 -2.62 39.59
C SER A 165 -11.23 -3.67 38.63
N ASP A 166 -12.25 -3.34 37.84
CA ASP A 166 -12.84 -4.28 36.89
C ASP A 166 -11.84 -4.66 35.78
N ARG A 167 -11.02 -3.71 35.32
CA ARG A 167 -9.98 -3.98 34.31
C ARG A 167 -8.93 -4.95 34.82
N ASP A 168 -8.50 -4.78 36.08
CA ASP A 168 -7.53 -5.67 36.72
C ASP A 168 -8.13 -7.07 36.89
N THR A 169 -9.41 -7.17 37.27
CA THR A 169 -10.14 -8.44 37.31
C THR A 169 -10.18 -9.11 35.93
N MET A 170 -10.55 -8.39 34.88
CA MET A 170 -10.60 -8.95 33.52
C MET A 170 -9.24 -9.47 33.03
N ARG A 171 -8.15 -8.77 33.37
CA ARG A 171 -6.78 -9.22 33.05
C ARG A 171 -6.39 -10.46 33.85
N ALA A 172 -6.76 -10.52 35.13
CA ALA A 172 -6.50 -11.69 35.98
C ALA A 172 -7.28 -12.92 35.49
N GLU A 173 -8.56 -12.76 35.16
CA GLU A 173 -9.40 -13.83 34.58
C GLU A 173 -8.83 -14.33 33.25
N LEU A 174 -8.40 -13.42 32.36
CA LEU A 174 -7.73 -13.78 31.12
C LEU A 174 -6.49 -14.66 31.37
N ARG A 175 -5.62 -14.25 32.31
CA ARG A 175 -4.41 -15.02 32.65
C ARG A 175 -4.75 -16.42 33.18
N GLN A 176 -5.83 -16.57 33.93
CA GLN A 176 -6.30 -17.87 34.42
C GLN A 176 -6.81 -18.79 33.30
N LEU A 177 -7.32 -18.24 32.20
CA LEU A 177 -7.80 -19.01 31.05
C LEU A 177 -6.67 -19.53 30.15
N ARG A 178 -5.48 -18.91 30.21
CA ARG A 178 -4.34 -19.30 29.37
C ARG A 178 -3.86 -20.71 29.70
N ASN A 179 -3.54 -21.48 28.67
CA ASN A 179 -2.98 -22.82 28.75
C ASN A 179 -1.60 -22.86 28.06
N PRO A 180 -0.62 -23.63 28.59
CA PRO A 180 0.63 -23.91 27.87
C PRO A 180 0.44 -24.50 26.46
N ALA A 181 -0.68 -25.16 26.19
CA ALA A 181 -1.02 -25.71 24.88
C ALA A 181 -1.56 -24.67 23.88
N ASP A 182 -1.83 -23.43 24.32
CA ASP A 182 -2.31 -22.37 23.43
C ASP A 182 -1.20 -22.00 22.45
N ALA A 183 -1.56 -21.93 21.16
CA ALA A 183 -0.62 -21.61 20.09
C ALA A 183 -0.19 -20.12 20.07
N PHE A 184 -0.95 -19.26 20.74
CA PHE A 184 -0.76 -17.81 20.75
C PHE A 184 -1.03 -17.25 22.14
N ILE A 185 -0.39 -16.13 22.46
CA ILE A 185 -0.64 -15.35 23.67
C ILE A 185 -1.34 -14.05 23.27
N TYR A 186 -2.31 -13.60 24.08
CA TYR A 186 -2.92 -12.29 23.86
C TYR A 186 -3.22 -11.54 25.14
N ASP A 187 -3.18 -10.22 25.05
CA ASP A 187 -3.50 -9.28 26.12
C ASP A 187 -4.68 -8.36 25.74
N TYR A 188 -5.33 -7.78 26.74
CA TYR A 188 -6.42 -6.83 26.55
C TYR A 188 -5.96 -5.37 26.50
N VAL A 189 -6.43 -4.66 25.48
CA VAL A 189 -6.47 -3.20 25.40
C VAL A 189 -7.88 -2.76 25.74
N ILE A 190 -8.10 -2.09 26.87
CA ILE A 190 -9.46 -1.76 27.34
C ILE A 190 -9.71 -0.25 27.22
N VAL A 191 -10.65 0.12 26.35
CA VAL A 191 -10.98 1.52 26.03
C VAL A 191 -12.44 1.86 26.39
N PRO A 192 -12.73 3.08 26.89
CA PRO A 192 -14.04 3.43 27.45
C PRO A 192 -15.05 4.02 26.45
N SER A 193 -14.62 4.34 25.21
CA SER A 193 -15.45 5.03 24.23
C SER A 193 -15.28 4.54 22.80
N ALA A 194 -16.23 4.89 21.93
CA ALA A 194 -16.17 4.61 20.49
C ALA A 194 -14.99 5.33 19.82
N ASP A 195 -14.80 6.63 20.12
CA ASP A 195 -13.66 7.41 19.63
C ASP A 195 -12.33 6.74 20.04
N ASP A 196 -12.22 6.25 21.28
CA ASP A 196 -11.01 5.58 21.78
C ASP A 196 -10.77 4.22 21.10
N ALA A 197 -11.83 3.49 20.75
CA ALA A 197 -11.73 2.25 19.99
C ALA A 197 -11.25 2.49 18.56
N VAL A 198 -11.75 3.55 17.91
CA VAL A 198 -11.27 3.98 16.59
C VAL A 198 -9.82 4.46 16.67
N ALA A 199 -9.47 5.23 17.70
CA ALA A 199 -8.09 5.65 17.94
C ALA A 199 -7.15 4.46 18.09
N ALA A 200 -7.53 3.44 18.88
CA ALA A 200 -6.75 2.22 19.05
C ALA A 200 -6.56 1.48 17.71
N ALA A 201 -7.64 1.27 16.95
CA ALA A 201 -7.57 0.58 15.66
C ALA A 201 -6.72 1.30 14.60
N LEU A 202 -6.65 2.64 14.66
CA LEU A 202 -5.82 3.47 13.78
C LEU A 202 -4.36 3.59 14.21
N THR A 203 -4.00 3.19 15.43
CA THR A 203 -2.67 3.47 16.01
C THR A 203 -1.92 2.25 16.51
N ASN A 204 -2.64 1.21 16.92
CA ASN A 204 -2.08 -0.03 17.43
C ASN A 204 -2.23 -1.15 16.38
N PRO A 205 -1.14 -1.55 15.72
CA PRO A 205 -1.15 -2.64 14.75
C PRO A 205 -1.35 -4.03 15.36
N ASN A 206 -1.00 -4.24 16.63
CA ASN A 206 -1.03 -5.56 17.27
C ASN A 206 -2.45 -6.06 17.54
N ILE A 207 -3.45 -5.18 17.46
CA ILE A 207 -4.85 -5.56 17.62
C ILE A 207 -5.26 -6.43 16.44
N LEU A 208 -5.71 -7.65 16.72
CA LEU A 208 -6.25 -8.59 15.70
C LEU A 208 -7.73 -8.94 15.94
N SER A 209 -8.31 -8.53 17.07
CA SER A 209 -9.72 -8.80 17.39
C SER A 209 -10.29 -7.73 18.30
N VAL A 210 -11.60 -7.51 18.21
CA VAL A 210 -12.33 -6.53 19.01
C VAL A 210 -13.51 -7.19 19.71
N VAL A 211 -13.66 -6.93 21.01
CA VAL A 211 -14.80 -7.36 21.81
C VAL A 211 -15.54 -6.13 22.31
N VAL A 212 -16.78 -5.96 21.85
CA VAL A 212 -17.64 -4.83 22.20
C VAL A 212 -18.56 -5.23 23.35
N ARG A 213 -18.61 -4.42 24.42
CA ARG A 213 -19.58 -4.56 25.52
C ARG A 213 -20.46 -3.31 25.53
N PRO A 214 -21.81 -3.37 25.56
CA PRO A 214 -22.68 -2.20 25.35
C PRO A 214 -22.56 -0.99 26.32
N GLY A 215 -21.64 -1.02 27.29
CA GLY A 215 -21.48 -0.02 28.34
C GLY A 215 -20.62 1.20 27.99
N PHE A 216 -20.15 1.36 26.75
CA PHE A 216 -19.22 2.44 26.37
C PHE A 216 -19.91 3.74 25.94
N THR A 217 -19.17 4.85 26.04
CA THR A 217 -19.59 6.19 25.59
C THR A 217 -19.20 6.47 24.14
N ASP A 218 -19.76 7.49 23.48
CA ASP A 218 -19.39 7.78 22.08
C ASP A 218 -18.04 8.49 22.04
N ARG A 219 -17.92 9.56 22.84
CA ARG A 219 -16.82 10.50 22.76
C ARG A 219 -15.72 10.21 23.75
N THR A 220 -14.49 10.37 23.30
CA THR A 220 -13.31 10.23 24.15
C THR A 220 -13.27 11.34 25.20
N LYS A 221 -12.80 10.99 26.40
CA LYS A 221 -12.45 11.94 27.47
C LYS A 221 -10.95 12.29 27.43
N GLN A 222 -10.17 11.63 26.58
CA GLN A 222 -8.73 11.82 26.49
C GLN A 222 -8.34 13.08 25.71
N PRO A 223 -7.24 13.76 26.09
CA PRO A 223 -6.75 14.92 25.36
C PRO A 223 -6.03 14.51 24.07
N LEU A 224 -6.80 14.17 23.03
CA LEU A 224 -6.26 13.76 21.74
C LEU A 224 -5.72 14.94 20.93
N SER A 225 -4.71 14.66 20.10
CA SER A 225 -4.19 15.62 19.13
C SER A 225 -5.30 16.04 18.15
N ARG A 226 -5.16 17.24 17.56
CA ARG A 226 -6.13 17.73 16.57
C ARG A 226 -6.25 16.79 15.37
N ASP A 227 -5.12 16.34 14.83
CA ASP A 227 -5.07 15.44 13.68
C ASP A 227 -5.76 14.09 13.96
N LEU A 228 -5.51 13.49 15.14
CA LEU A 228 -6.15 12.22 15.50
C LEU A 228 -7.67 12.37 15.68
N ARG A 229 -8.14 13.46 16.32
CA ARG A 229 -9.59 13.74 16.43
C ARG A 229 -10.25 13.92 15.07
N GLU A 230 -9.64 14.72 14.20
CA GLU A 230 -10.15 14.90 12.84
C GLU A 230 -10.14 13.60 12.04
N THR A 231 -9.15 12.72 12.25
CA THR A 231 -9.10 11.40 11.61
C THR A 231 -10.21 10.48 12.11
N ILE A 232 -10.49 10.48 13.42
CA ILE A 232 -11.60 9.71 14.02
C ILE A 232 -12.94 10.18 13.46
N ASP A 233 -13.17 11.49 13.39
CA ASP A 233 -14.39 12.05 12.83
C ASP A 233 -14.56 11.67 11.34
N LEU A 234 -13.47 11.65 10.56
CA LEU A 234 -13.50 11.18 9.17
C LEU A 234 -13.82 9.69 9.06
N ALA A 235 -13.26 8.85 9.93
CA ALA A 235 -13.56 7.42 9.97
C ALA A 235 -15.05 7.17 10.27
N HIS A 236 -15.63 7.90 11.23
CA HIS A 236 -17.06 7.83 11.52
C HIS A 236 -17.92 8.32 10.35
N ALA A 237 -17.54 9.42 9.70
CA ALA A 237 -18.26 9.95 8.55
C ALA A 237 -18.26 8.96 7.37
N GLU A 238 -17.14 8.28 7.12
CA GLU A 238 -17.02 7.29 6.04
C GLU A 238 -17.92 6.07 6.25
N ALA A 239 -18.19 5.69 7.51
CA ALA A 239 -19.12 4.63 7.86
C ALA A 239 -20.60 5.09 7.87
N GLY A 240 -20.89 6.37 7.61
CA GLY A 240 -22.25 6.91 7.64
C GLY A 240 -22.83 7.05 9.04
N MET A 241 -21.99 7.28 10.06
CA MET A 241 -22.43 7.44 11.44
C MET A 241 -23.19 8.76 11.63
N HIS A 242 -24.36 8.71 12.26
CA HIS A 242 -25.04 9.87 12.81
C HIS A 242 -25.06 9.76 14.34
N PRO A 243 -24.65 10.79 15.10
CA PRO A 243 -24.59 10.71 16.55
C PRO A 243 -25.98 10.35 17.12
N ALA A 244 -26.08 9.21 17.82
CA ALA A 244 -27.32 8.78 18.45
C ALA A 244 -27.69 9.74 19.59
N HIS A 245 -28.72 10.56 19.40
CA HIS A 245 -29.21 11.47 20.43
C HIS A 245 -30.21 10.74 21.34
N GLY A 246 -29.83 10.46 22.60
CA GLY A 246 -30.77 10.05 23.66
C GLY A 246 -30.41 8.74 24.40
N GLY A 247 -30.81 8.64 25.68
CA GLY A 247 -30.55 7.50 26.58
C GLY A 247 -31.50 6.29 26.42
N SER A 248 -32.00 6.03 25.20
CA SER A 248 -32.88 4.89 24.91
C SER A 248 -32.06 3.59 24.74
N PRO A 249 -32.59 2.40 25.12
CA PRO A 249 -31.98 1.11 24.77
C PRO A 249 -31.66 0.95 23.29
N LEU A 250 -32.47 1.55 22.40
CA LEU A 250 -32.23 1.56 20.95
C LEU A 250 -30.99 2.38 20.57
N ALA A 251 -30.62 3.40 21.35
CA ALA A 251 -29.44 4.21 21.12
C ALA A 251 -28.13 3.47 21.48
N SER A 252 -28.15 2.60 22.49
CA SER A 252 -27.00 1.73 22.82
C SER A 252 -26.76 0.69 21.72
N VAL A 253 -27.81 0.05 21.20
CA VAL A 253 -27.70 -0.87 20.05
C VAL A 253 -27.16 -0.15 18.82
N ARG A 254 -27.70 1.04 18.51
CA ARG A 254 -27.26 1.82 17.35
C ARG A 254 -25.78 2.16 17.44
N ARG A 255 -25.32 2.61 18.61
CA ARG A 255 -23.91 2.89 18.92
C ARG A 255 -23.00 1.67 18.67
N VAL A 256 -23.41 0.49 19.11
CA VAL A 256 -22.68 -0.77 18.87
C VAL A 256 -22.54 -1.07 17.37
N LEU A 257 -23.64 -0.94 16.62
CA LEU A 257 -23.65 -1.17 15.17
C LEU A 257 -22.78 -0.17 14.43
N ASP A 258 -22.90 1.11 14.78
CA ASP A 258 -22.17 2.20 14.17
C ASP A 258 -20.65 2.10 14.41
N LEU A 259 -20.24 1.71 15.63
CA LEU A 259 -18.83 1.41 15.92
C LEU A 259 -18.34 0.22 15.10
N ALA A 260 -19.14 -0.84 14.98
CA ALA A 260 -18.76 -2.01 14.20
C ALA A 260 -18.58 -1.69 12.71
N ASP A 261 -19.48 -0.90 12.13
CA ASP A 261 -19.37 -0.45 10.74
C ASP A 261 -18.13 0.44 10.55
N THR A 262 -17.82 1.31 11.52
CA THR A 262 -16.59 2.14 11.51
C THR A 262 -15.31 1.30 11.56
N LEU A 263 -15.20 0.36 12.51
CA LEU A 263 -14.03 -0.50 12.67
C LEU A 263 -13.80 -1.37 11.43
N ASN A 264 -14.87 -1.94 10.87
CA ASN A 264 -14.80 -2.74 9.65
C ASN A 264 -14.41 -1.91 8.41
N ALA A 265 -14.74 -0.62 8.35
CA ALA A 265 -14.31 0.24 7.26
C ALA A 265 -12.79 0.53 7.32
N ILE A 266 -12.25 0.80 8.51
CA ILE A 266 -10.84 1.17 8.67
C ILE A 266 -9.88 -0.03 8.73
N ARG A 267 -10.32 -1.15 9.32
CA ARG A 267 -9.52 -2.37 9.51
C ARG A 267 -10.41 -3.62 9.32
N PRO A 268 -10.87 -3.93 8.09
CA PRO A 268 -11.74 -5.08 7.78
C PRO A 268 -11.14 -6.46 8.14
N GLU A 269 -9.83 -6.51 8.38
CA GLU A 269 -9.14 -7.70 8.88
C GLU A 269 -9.49 -8.02 10.34
N LEU A 270 -9.94 -7.04 11.14
CA LEU A 270 -10.31 -7.23 12.55
C LEU A 270 -11.66 -7.94 12.66
N ASP A 271 -11.70 -9.01 13.45
CA ASP A 271 -12.96 -9.65 13.79
C ASP A 271 -13.61 -9.00 15.00
N LEU A 272 -14.91 -8.76 14.87
CA LEU A 272 -15.72 -8.11 15.88
C LEU A 272 -16.58 -9.16 16.60
N TYR A 273 -16.53 -9.14 17.93
CA TYR A 273 -17.32 -9.98 18.82
C TYR A 273 -18.15 -9.09 19.74
N LEU A 274 -19.37 -9.53 20.09
CA LEU A 274 -20.26 -8.79 20.98
C LEU A 274 -20.46 -9.58 22.27
N MET A 275 -20.18 -8.94 23.41
CA MET A 275 -20.52 -9.47 24.73
C MET A 275 -21.82 -8.84 25.21
N ALA A 276 -22.88 -9.62 25.27
CA ALA A 276 -24.24 -9.15 25.50
C ALA A 276 -24.87 -9.69 26.80
N GLY A 277 -25.90 -8.97 27.29
CA GLY A 277 -26.75 -9.40 28.40
C GLY A 277 -28.01 -10.15 27.94
N ALA A 278 -28.86 -10.54 28.89
CA ALA A 278 -30.01 -11.45 28.72
C ALA A 278 -31.14 -10.98 27.77
N HIS A 279 -31.08 -9.77 27.20
CA HIS A 279 -32.14 -9.19 26.36
C HIS A 279 -31.76 -9.05 24.87
N ILE A 280 -30.65 -9.64 24.40
CA ILE A 280 -30.17 -9.45 23.03
C ILE A 280 -30.66 -10.48 22.01
N GLU A 281 -31.34 -11.52 22.46
CA GLU A 281 -31.89 -12.59 21.61
C GLU A 281 -32.85 -12.01 20.55
N ASP A 282 -33.58 -10.95 20.91
CA ASP A 282 -34.48 -10.20 20.02
C ASP A 282 -33.74 -9.33 18.97
N LEU A 283 -32.44 -9.07 19.17
CA LEU A 283 -31.58 -8.23 18.32
C LEU A 283 -30.64 -9.04 17.42
N ALA A 284 -30.57 -10.36 17.62
CA ALA A 284 -29.69 -11.26 16.88
C ALA A 284 -29.84 -11.11 15.34
N GLY A 285 -31.08 -10.92 14.85
CA GLY A 285 -31.35 -10.72 13.42
C GLY A 285 -30.68 -9.47 12.81
N VAL A 286 -30.49 -8.40 13.57
CA VAL A 286 -29.86 -7.14 13.11
C VAL A 286 -28.33 -7.21 13.23
N LEU A 287 -27.82 -7.97 14.20
CA LEU A 287 -26.40 -8.07 14.56
C LEU A 287 -25.59 -9.05 13.69
N THR A 288 -26.25 -10.06 13.09
CA THR A 288 -25.63 -11.22 12.39
C THR A 288 -24.69 -10.90 11.22
N ARG A 289 -24.70 -9.68 10.67
CA ARG A 289 -23.80 -9.30 9.56
C ARG A 289 -22.53 -8.56 9.98
N ARG A 290 -22.48 -8.00 11.19
CA ARG A 290 -21.36 -7.17 11.66
C ARG A 290 -20.45 -7.91 12.65
N PHE A 291 -21.04 -8.76 13.48
CA PHE A 291 -20.32 -9.52 14.49
C PHE A 291 -20.16 -10.98 14.08
N ARG A 292 -18.98 -11.55 14.30
CA ARG A 292 -18.71 -12.97 14.06
C ARG A 292 -19.52 -13.88 14.97
N ARG A 293 -19.62 -13.51 16.23
CA ARG A 293 -20.33 -14.27 17.28
C ARG A 293 -20.73 -13.32 18.42
N VAL A 294 -21.85 -13.64 19.07
CA VAL A 294 -22.33 -12.98 20.28
C VAL A 294 -22.14 -13.94 21.44
N PHE A 295 -21.64 -13.43 22.57
CA PHE A 295 -21.35 -14.17 23.80
C PHE A 295 -22.11 -13.59 24.97
N ARG A 296 -22.47 -14.43 25.95
CA ARG A 296 -22.91 -13.95 27.28
C ARG A 296 -21.69 -13.64 28.14
N ARG A 297 -21.88 -12.84 29.20
CA ARG A 297 -20.80 -12.52 30.14
C ARG A 297 -20.16 -13.75 30.80
N GLU A 298 -20.91 -14.83 30.94
CA GLU A 298 -20.45 -16.10 31.55
C GLU A 298 -19.62 -16.96 30.59
N ASP A 299 -19.63 -16.67 29.28
CA ASP A 299 -19.02 -17.50 28.22
C ASP A 299 -17.52 -17.17 27.98
N GLN A 300 -16.75 -16.85 29.03
CA GLN A 300 -15.37 -16.39 28.90
C GLN A 300 -14.44 -17.42 28.24
N LEU A 301 -14.61 -18.71 28.58
CA LEU A 301 -13.84 -19.81 27.98
C LEU A 301 -14.13 -19.93 26.47
N GLU A 302 -15.41 -19.85 26.08
CA GLU A 302 -15.82 -19.91 24.67
C GLU A 302 -15.30 -18.72 23.87
N LEU A 303 -15.28 -17.52 24.47
CA LEU A 303 -14.66 -16.33 23.87
C LEU A 303 -13.16 -16.56 23.67
N HIS A 304 -12.45 -17.02 24.69
CA HIS A 304 -11.01 -17.31 24.63
C HIS A 304 -10.68 -18.30 23.51
N LEU A 305 -11.37 -19.44 23.44
CA LEU A 305 -11.19 -20.44 22.38
C LEU A 305 -11.51 -19.89 20.99
N THR A 306 -12.52 -19.01 20.89
CA THR A 306 -12.89 -18.39 19.62
C THR A 306 -11.83 -17.41 19.12
N LEU A 307 -11.24 -16.60 20.02
CA LEU A 307 -10.15 -15.67 19.70
C LEU A 307 -8.92 -16.42 19.16
N LEU A 308 -8.47 -17.46 19.87
CA LEU A 308 -7.32 -18.28 19.45
C LEU A 308 -7.57 -18.99 18.11
N ARG A 309 -8.76 -19.58 17.93
CA ARG A 309 -9.14 -20.23 16.67
C ARG A 309 -9.11 -19.25 15.51
N ARG A 310 -9.50 -18.00 15.75
CA ARG A 310 -9.55 -17.00 14.69
C ARG A 310 -8.15 -16.57 14.26
N VAL A 311 -7.27 -16.25 15.20
CA VAL A 311 -5.88 -15.91 14.86
C VAL A 311 -5.18 -17.11 14.19
N SER A 312 -5.46 -18.33 14.64
CA SER A 312 -5.00 -19.55 13.98
C SER A 312 -5.43 -19.63 12.51
N HIS A 313 -6.66 -19.21 12.16
CA HIS A 313 -7.14 -19.18 10.78
C HIS A 313 -6.40 -18.15 9.91
N LEU A 314 -6.05 -16.98 10.47
CA LEU A 314 -5.25 -15.97 9.76
C LEU A 314 -3.81 -16.44 9.55
N TYR A 315 -3.27 -17.11 10.57
CA TYR A 315 -1.92 -17.68 10.60
C TYR A 315 -1.75 -18.93 9.72
N ASP A 316 -2.84 -19.61 9.38
CA ASP A 316 -2.81 -20.83 8.59
C ASP A 316 -2.21 -20.57 7.20
N THR A 317 -1.26 -21.41 6.78
CA THR A 317 -0.59 -21.39 5.46
C THR A 317 -0.74 -22.76 4.84
N PRO A 318 -1.92 -23.10 4.31
CA PRO A 318 -2.26 -24.48 3.99
C PRO A 318 -1.33 -25.09 2.94
N PHE A 319 -0.85 -24.31 1.97
CA PHE A 319 0.05 -24.82 0.94
C PHE A 319 1.47 -24.97 1.50
N PHE A 320 1.97 -23.97 2.23
CA PHE A 320 3.30 -24.07 2.85
C PHE A 320 3.40 -25.23 3.84
N SER A 321 2.40 -25.40 4.70
CA SER A 321 2.36 -26.51 5.67
C SER A 321 2.39 -27.87 4.96
N ALA A 322 1.67 -28.01 3.85
CA ALA A 322 1.69 -29.23 3.05
C ALA A 322 3.07 -29.51 2.41
N ILE A 323 3.78 -28.46 1.98
CA ILE A 323 5.15 -28.56 1.48
C ILE A 323 6.13 -28.95 2.60
N GLN A 324 6.00 -28.38 3.80
CA GLN A 324 6.81 -28.77 4.95
C GLN A 324 6.58 -30.24 5.34
N ASP A 325 5.33 -30.69 5.35
CA ASP A 325 4.98 -32.08 5.63
C ASP A 325 5.53 -33.02 4.55
N HIS A 326 5.45 -32.63 3.27
CA HIS A 326 6.07 -33.38 2.18
C HIS A 326 7.58 -33.52 2.36
N ALA A 327 8.29 -32.41 2.64
CA ALA A 327 9.73 -32.39 2.81
C ALA A 327 10.21 -33.31 3.96
N ARG A 328 9.42 -33.44 5.02
CA ARG A 328 9.73 -34.30 6.18
C ARG A 328 9.45 -35.78 5.92
N ARG A 329 8.54 -36.13 5.00
CA ARG A 329 8.17 -37.52 4.73
C ARG A 329 9.29 -38.25 3.97
N PRO A 330 9.64 -39.50 4.34
CA PRO A 330 10.51 -40.34 3.54
C PRO A 330 9.74 -40.82 2.31
N VAL A 331 10.18 -40.41 1.11
CA VAL A 331 9.54 -40.77 -0.16
C VAL A 331 10.60 -41.27 -1.13
N GLY A 332 10.32 -42.39 -1.81
CA GLY A 332 11.13 -42.86 -2.95
C GLY A 332 10.71 -42.14 -4.23
N VAL A 333 11.67 -41.56 -4.95
CA VAL A 333 11.39 -40.73 -6.15
C VAL A 333 11.61 -41.56 -7.42
N PHE A 334 10.53 -41.85 -8.15
CA PHE A 334 10.55 -42.44 -9.51
C PHE A 334 9.86 -41.53 -10.54
N HIS A 335 9.80 -40.23 -10.25
CA HIS A 335 9.19 -39.20 -11.09
C HIS A 335 10.28 -38.40 -11.83
N ALA A 336 9.89 -37.61 -12.84
CA ALA A 336 10.77 -36.72 -13.60
C ALA A 336 11.25 -35.50 -12.78
N LEU A 337 11.88 -35.75 -11.62
CA LEU A 337 12.38 -34.75 -10.67
C LEU A 337 13.75 -35.18 -10.11
N PRO A 338 14.82 -35.15 -10.92
CA PRO A 338 16.14 -35.68 -10.51
C PRO A 338 16.76 -34.91 -9.33
N VAL A 339 16.37 -33.65 -9.14
CA VAL A 339 16.86 -32.78 -8.05
C VAL A 339 16.11 -33.04 -6.73
N ALA A 340 14.90 -33.59 -6.79
CA ALA A 340 14.10 -33.85 -5.60
C ALA A 340 14.86 -34.73 -4.61
N ARG A 341 14.71 -34.40 -3.33
CA ARG A 341 15.41 -35.06 -2.22
C ARG A 341 16.95 -34.92 -2.26
N GLY A 342 17.49 -34.11 -3.17
CA GLY A 342 18.92 -33.83 -3.28
C GLY A 342 19.78 -34.98 -3.82
N GLY A 343 19.19 -36.08 -4.28
CA GLY A 343 19.92 -37.30 -4.65
C GLY A 343 20.97 -37.09 -5.76
N SER A 344 20.65 -36.29 -6.79
CA SER A 344 21.59 -35.96 -7.87
C SER A 344 22.62 -34.88 -7.50
N VAL A 345 22.43 -34.18 -6.38
CA VAL A 345 23.24 -33.02 -5.98
C VAL A 345 24.23 -33.40 -4.89
N VAL A 346 23.75 -33.99 -3.79
CA VAL A 346 24.56 -34.33 -2.61
C VAL A 346 25.67 -35.34 -2.92
N GLY A 347 25.41 -36.27 -3.85
CA GLY A 347 26.42 -37.25 -4.30
C GLY A 347 27.33 -36.75 -5.43
N SER A 348 27.10 -35.53 -5.96
CA SER A 348 27.91 -35.00 -7.05
C SER A 348 29.27 -34.52 -6.56
N LYS A 349 30.31 -34.69 -7.39
CA LYS A 349 31.65 -34.14 -7.10
C LYS A 349 31.81 -32.67 -7.51
N TRP A 350 30.84 -32.13 -8.25
CA TRP A 350 31.00 -30.87 -8.98
C TRP A 350 29.97 -29.80 -8.60
N ILE A 351 28.85 -30.17 -8.00
CA ILE A 351 27.71 -29.26 -7.77
C ILE A 351 27.15 -29.32 -6.34
N THR A 352 27.94 -29.74 -5.35
CA THR A 352 27.54 -29.72 -3.93
C THR A 352 27.36 -28.29 -3.41
N ASP A 353 28.03 -27.32 -4.04
CA ASP A 353 27.87 -25.89 -3.82
C ASP A 353 26.41 -25.42 -3.92
N LEU A 354 25.57 -26.08 -4.74
CA LEU A 354 24.14 -25.80 -4.80
C LEU A 354 23.44 -26.03 -3.46
N THR A 355 23.72 -27.16 -2.80
CA THR A 355 23.15 -27.46 -1.46
C THR A 355 23.77 -26.63 -0.36
N GLU A 356 25.07 -26.31 -0.47
CA GLU A 356 25.76 -25.46 0.50
C GLU A 356 25.21 -24.03 0.46
N PHE A 357 24.87 -23.53 -0.73
CA PHE A 357 24.33 -22.18 -0.91
C PHE A 357 22.85 -22.07 -0.55
N TYR A 358 21.98 -22.92 -1.12
CA TYR A 358 20.52 -22.81 -0.92
C TYR A 358 19.99 -23.58 0.29
N GLY A 359 20.75 -24.55 0.80
CA GLY A 359 20.31 -25.47 1.84
C GLY A 359 19.48 -26.64 1.31
N LEU A 360 19.52 -27.74 2.05
CA LEU A 360 18.89 -29.00 1.65
C LEU A 360 17.35 -28.93 1.62
N ASN A 361 16.74 -28.07 2.45
CA ASN A 361 15.28 -27.95 2.53
C ASN A 361 14.65 -27.54 1.20
N LEU A 362 15.32 -26.72 0.38
CA LEU A 362 14.87 -26.37 -0.96
C LEU A 362 14.66 -27.63 -1.81
N LEU A 363 15.61 -28.56 -1.77
CA LEU A 363 15.58 -29.79 -2.55
C LEU A 363 14.64 -30.84 -1.97
N LEU A 364 14.47 -30.87 -0.64
CA LEU A 364 13.49 -31.73 0.03
C LEU A 364 12.04 -31.30 -0.25
N ALA A 365 11.81 -30.00 -0.43
CA ALA A 365 10.53 -29.41 -0.76
C ALA A 365 10.18 -29.51 -2.25
N GLU A 366 11.12 -29.90 -3.12
CA GLU A 366 10.91 -30.03 -4.56
C GLU A 366 10.05 -31.26 -4.89
N THR A 367 8.93 -31.02 -5.57
CA THR A 367 7.88 -32.03 -5.77
C THR A 367 6.87 -31.62 -6.86
N SER A 368 5.88 -32.45 -7.13
CA SER A 368 4.84 -32.24 -8.16
C SER A 368 3.44 -32.65 -7.68
N ALA A 369 2.40 -32.13 -8.34
CA ALA A 369 0.99 -32.47 -8.05
C ALA A 369 0.69 -33.97 -8.20
N THR A 370 1.45 -34.68 -9.03
CA THR A 370 1.32 -36.12 -9.30
C THR A 370 1.77 -37.01 -8.13
N SER A 371 2.44 -36.45 -7.12
CA SER A 371 3.01 -37.20 -6.00
C SER A 371 1.99 -37.58 -4.91
N GLY A 372 0.72 -37.16 -5.05
CA GLY A 372 -0.36 -37.44 -4.11
C GLY A 372 -0.27 -36.60 -2.82
N GLY A 373 -1.38 -35.98 -2.42
CA GLY A 373 -1.46 -35.15 -1.21
C GLY A 373 -1.04 -33.68 -1.38
N LEU A 374 -0.67 -33.25 -2.59
CA LEU A 374 -0.43 -31.85 -2.97
C LEU A 374 -1.43 -31.43 -4.06
N ASP A 375 -1.84 -30.16 -4.02
CA ASP A 375 -2.86 -29.61 -4.90
C ASP A 375 -2.31 -29.24 -6.29
N SER A 376 -3.17 -29.21 -7.31
CA SER A 376 -2.78 -28.82 -8.67
C SER A 376 -3.04 -27.33 -8.88
N LEU A 377 -2.03 -26.57 -9.34
CA LEU A 377 -2.23 -25.14 -9.61
C LEU A 377 -3.22 -24.88 -10.76
N LEU A 378 -3.30 -25.81 -11.73
CA LEU A 378 -4.17 -25.67 -12.91
C LEU A 378 -5.64 -25.98 -12.60
N ALA A 379 -5.90 -26.78 -11.56
CA ALA A 379 -7.24 -27.13 -11.12
C ALA A 379 -7.24 -27.30 -9.58
N PRO A 380 -7.09 -26.19 -8.83
CA PRO A 380 -6.88 -26.27 -7.39
C PRO A 380 -8.18 -26.65 -6.67
N THR A 381 -8.12 -27.68 -5.84
CA THR A 381 -9.26 -28.19 -5.05
C THR A 381 -8.94 -28.38 -3.56
N GLY A 382 -7.67 -28.28 -3.18
CA GLY A 382 -7.16 -28.53 -1.83
C GLY A 382 -6.42 -27.33 -1.25
N THR A 383 -5.12 -27.51 -0.96
CA THR A 383 -4.33 -26.55 -0.20
C THR A 383 -4.03 -25.26 -0.96
N ILE A 384 -3.86 -25.30 -2.29
CA ILE A 384 -3.72 -24.10 -3.12
C ILE A 384 -5.05 -23.36 -3.17
N LYS A 385 -6.16 -24.08 -3.37
CA LYS A 385 -7.50 -23.46 -3.38
C LYS A 385 -7.79 -22.73 -2.07
N LYS A 386 -7.51 -23.37 -0.94
CA LYS A 386 -7.65 -22.76 0.38
C LYS A 386 -6.74 -21.53 0.55
N ALA A 387 -5.48 -21.58 0.10
CA ALA A 387 -4.58 -20.42 0.13
C ALA A 387 -5.10 -19.26 -0.73
N GLN A 388 -5.65 -19.56 -1.91
CA GLN A 388 -6.28 -18.60 -2.81
C GLN A 388 -7.55 -17.97 -2.18
N ASP A 389 -8.37 -18.75 -1.48
CA ASP A 389 -9.56 -18.23 -0.79
C ASP A 389 -9.19 -17.33 0.39
N LEU A 390 -8.14 -17.70 1.15
CA LEU A 390 -7.58 -16.84 2.19
C LEU A 390 -7.01 -15.54 1.59
N ALA A 391 -6.39 -15.59 0.41
CA ALA A 391 -5.92 -14.40 -0.29
C ALA A 391 -7.05 -13.53 -0.83
N ALA A 392 -8.12 -14.14 -1.37
CA ALA A 392 -9.30 -13.40 -1.81
C ALA A 392 -9.91 -12.60 -0.65
N ARG A 393 -9.98 -13.22 0.54
CA ARG A 393 -10.37 -12.50 1.76
C ARG A 393 -9.43 -11.33 2.08
N ALA A 394 -8.12 -11.58 2.15
CA ALA A 394 -7.13 -10.57 2.54
C ALA A 394 -7.20 -9.30 1.67
N PHE A 395 -7.39 -9.47 0.36
CA PHE A 395 -7.41 -8.38 -0.61
C PHE A 395 -8.83 -7.86 -0.92
N GLY A 396 -9.87 -8.40 -0.28
CA GLY A 396 -11.27 -8.01 -0.51
C GLY A 396 -11.82 -8.39 -1.89
N ALA A 397 -11.24 -9.41 -2.53
CA ALA A 397 -11.66 -9.93 -3.82
C ALA A 397 -12.73 -11.03 -3.67
N LYS A 398 -13.50 -11.31 -4.73
CA LYS A 398 -14.40 -12.48 -4.77
C LYS A 398 -13.61 -13.76 -5.07
N HIS A 399 -12.63 -13.67 -5.96
CA HIS A 399 -11.70 -14.75 -6.28
C HIS A 399 -10.27 -14.22 -6.36
N THR A 400 -9.29 -15.08 -6.09
CA THR A 400 -7.87 -14.77 -6.27
C THR A 400 -7.14 -15.96 -6.87
N PHE A 401 -6.26 -15.69 -7.83
CA PHE A 401 -5.45 -16.69 -8.50
C PHE A 401 -3.97 -16.39 -8.33
N PHE A 402 -3.17 -17.42 -8.04
CA PHE A 402 -1.72 -17.30 -7.87
C PHE A 402 -1.02 -17.49 -9.22
N VAL A 403 -0.14 -16.58 -9.59
CA VAL A 403 0.60 -16.62 -10.86
C VAL A 403 2.09 -16.74 -10.58
N THR A 404 2.74 -17.70 -11.24
CA THR A 404 4.16 -18.03 -11.02
C THR A 404 5.09 -17.45 -12.09
N ASN A 405 4.57 -16.64 -13.01
CA ASN A 405 5.34 -15.99 -14.09
C ASN A 405 5.11 -14.47 -14.16
N GLY A 406 4.91 -13.85 -12.99
CA GLY A 406 4.79 -12.41 -12.78
C GLY A 406 3.50 -11.79 -13.33
N THR A 407 3.28 -10.52 -12.99
CA THR A 407 2.10 -9.75 -13.46
C THR A 407 2.06 -9.60 -14.98
N SER A 408 3.22 -9.69 -15.64
CA SER A 408 3.28 -9.76 -17.10
C SER A 408 2.42 -10.89 -17.67
N THR A 409 2.33 -12.03 -16.97
CA THR A 409 1.51 -13.17 -17.35
C THR A 409 0.08 -12.99 -16.86
N ALA A 410 -0.11 -12.47 -15.64
CA ALA A 410 -1.41 -12.13 -15.09
C ALA A 410 -2.23 -11.22 -16.02
N ASN A 411 -1.60 -10.17 -16.56
CA ASN A 411 -2.23 -9.25 -17.51
C ASN A 411 -2.69 -9.96 -18.80
N LYS A 412 -1.90 -10.93 -19.30
CA LYS A 412 -2.29 -11.70 -20.50
C LYS A 412 -3.46 -12.63 -20.21
N ILE A 413 -3.48 -13.27 -19.05
CA ILE A 413 -4.60 -14.12 -18.61
C ILE A 413 -5.90 -13.32 -18.58
N VAL A 414 -5.90 -12.16 -17.94
CA VAL A 414 -7.13 -11.33 -17.84
C VAL A 414 -7.59 -10.85 -19.22
N HIS A 415 -6.68 -10.34 -20.06
CA HIS A 415 -7.01 -9.92 -21.42
C HIS A 415 -7.56 -11.07 -22.26
N GLN A 416 -6.88 -12.22 -22.29
CA GLN A 416 -7.31 -13.40 -23.07
C GLN A 416 -8.65 -13.97 -22.59
N ALA A 417 -8.94 -13.87 -21.29
CA ALA A 417 -10.19 -14.34 -20.72
C ALA A 417 -11.41 -13.50 -21.10
N LEU A 418 -11.22 -12.18 -21.31
CA LEU A 418 -12.32 -11.21 -21.31
C LEU A 418 -12.49 -10.45 -22.62
N VAL A 419 -11.50 -10.53 -23.51
CA VAL A 419 -11.46 -9.78 -24.76
C VAL A 419 -11.35 -10.73 -25.95
N ALA A 420 -12.29 -10.59 -26.89
CA ALA A 420 -12.33 -11.31 -28.15
C ALA A 420 -11.60 -10.55 -29.27
N PRO A 421 -11.22 -11.23 -30.37
CA PRO A 421 -10.67 -10.56 -31.54
C PRO A 421 -11.59 -9.44 -32.06
N ASN A 422 -10.98 -8.33 -32.49
CA ASN A 422 -11.65 -7.11 -32.97
C ASN A 422 -12.42 -6.29 -31.91
N GLU A 423 -12.57 -6.75 -30.68
CA GLU A 423 -13.06 -5.88 -29.61
C GLU A 423 -12.03 -4.77 -29.32
N VAL A 424 -12.52 -3.63 -28.85
CA VAL A 424 -11.72 -2.46 -28.52
C VAL A 424 -11.36 -2.48 -27.04
N VAL A 425 -10.07 -2.25 -26.76
CA VAL A 425 -9.57 -2.00 -25.41
C VAL A 425 -9.09 -0.56 -25.34
N LEU A 426 -9.60 0.23 -24.39
CA LEU A 426 -9.03 1.54 -24.08
C LEU A 426 -7.81 1.32 -23.19
N VAL A 427 -6.65 1.80 -23.61
CA VAL A 427 -5.37 1.44 -23.00
C VAL A 427 -4.61 2.68 -22.57
N ASP A 428 -4.27 2.78 -21.30
CA ASP A 428 -3.27 3.72 -20.80
C ASP A 428 -1.96 3.58 -21.61
N ARG A 429 -1.56 4.64 -22.32
CA ARG A 429 -0.37 4.61 -23.19
C ARG A 429 0.91 4.24 -22.43
N ASN A 430 0.94 4.52 -21.12
CA ASN A 430 2.06 4.31 -20.21
C ASN A 430 2.01 2.97 -19.48
N CYS A 431 1.09 2.08 -19.86
CA CYS A 431 1.01 0.77 -19.28
C CYS A 431 2.20 -0.11 -19.66
N HIS A 432 2.43 -1.14 -18.85
CA HIS A 432 3.53 -2.06 -19.06
C HIS A 432 3.38 -2.82 -20.40
N LYS A 433 4.51 -3.08 -21.10
CA LYS A 433 4.56 -3.80 -22.39
C LYS A 433 3.72 -5.09 -22.47
N SER A 434 3.45 -5.73 -21.34
CA SER A 434 2.60 -6.92 -21.28
C SER A 434 1.17 -6.72 -21.77
N HIS A 435 0.58 -5.52 -21.59
CA HIS A 435 -0.77 -5.26 -22.08
C HIS A 435 -0.79 -5.20 -23.60
N HIS A 436 0.17 -4.50 -24.21
CA HIS A 436 0.31 -4.49 -25.67
C HIS A 436 0.56 -5.89 -26.23
N HIS A 437 1.37 -6.71 -25.55
CA HIS A 437 1.53 -8.12 -25.93
C HIS A 437 0.22 -8.90 -25.80
N ALA A 438 -0.57 -8.67 -24.76
CA ALA A 438 -1.85 -9.35 -24.56
C ALA A 438 -2.86 -8.98 -25.65
N ILE A 439 -2.95 -7.70 -26.00
CA ILE A 439 -3.81 -7.18 -27.07
C ILE A 439 -3.37 -7.73 -28.43
N MET A 440 -2.06 -7.79 -28.68
CA MET A 440 -1.52 -8.45 -29.87
C MET A 440 -1.89 -9.94 -29.94
N LEU A 441 -1.84 -10.66 -28.82
CA LEU A 441 -2.15 -12.09 -28.75
C LEU A 441 -3.65 -12.37 -28.93
N THR A 442 -4.51 -11.54 -28.33
CA THR A 442 -5.97 -11.67 -28.44
C THR A 442 -6.51 -11.22 -29.80
N GLY A 443 -5.79 -10.33 -30.50
CA GLY A 443 -6.29 -9.70 -31.72
C GLY A 443 -7.33 -8.61 -31.46
N ALA A 444 -7.37 -8.09 -30.23
CA ALA A 444 -8.12 -6.90 -29.90
C ALA A 444 -7.47 -5.65 -30.51
N ARG A 445 -8.25 -4.58 -30.67
CA ARG A 445 -7.78 -3.30 -31.19
C ARG A 445 -7.55 -2.32 -30.03
N PRO A 446 -6.33 -1.83 -29.80
CA PRO A 446 -6.09 -0.84 -28.76
C PRO A 446 -6.52 0.55 -29.24
N ALA A 447 -7.25 1.27 -28.40
CA ALA A 447 -7.43 2.71 -28.49
C ALA A 447 -6.65 3.36 -27.34
N TYR A 448 -5.59 4.10 -27.66
CA TYR A 448 -4.69 4.64 -26.63
C TYR A 448 -5.28 5.87 -25.94
N LEU A 449 -5.11 5.90 -24.62
CA LEU A 449 -5.47 7.01 -23.76
C LEU A 449 -4.20 7.79 -23.41
N GLU A 450 -4.19 9.08 -23.77
CA GLU A 450 -3.08 9.97 -23.48
C GLU A 450 -3.11 10.45 -22.03
N ALA A 451 -1.94 10.44 -21.40
CA ALA A 451 -1.72 11.00 -20.08
C ALA A 451 -1.25 12.46 -20.19
N TYR A 452 -1.49 13.29 -19.16
CA TYR A 452 -0.93 14.64 -19.19
C TYR A 452 0.61 14.60 -19.14
N PRO A 453 1.30 15.48 -19.88
CA PRO A 453 2.75 15.49 -19.94
C PRO A 453 3.38 16.17 -18.71
N LEU A 454 4.54 15.67 -18.26
CA LEU A 454 5.41 16.34 -17.29
C LEU A 454 6.76 16.65 -17.95
N ASN A 455 6.74 17.59 -18.89
CA ASN A 455 7.87 17.90 -19.78
C ASN A 455 9.15 18.28 -19.03
N ASP A 456 9.02 19.00 -17.92
CA ASP A 456 10.16 19.42 -17.09
C ASP A 456 10.93 18.24 -16.47
N PHE A 457 10.32 17.05 -16.42
CA PHE A 457 10.90 15.85 -15.80
C PHE A 457 11.00 14.65 -16.74
N ALA A 458 10.58 14.80 -18.01
CA ALA A 458 10.65 13.78 -19.05
C ALA A 458 9.98 12.43 -18.70
N PHE A 459 8.81 12.46 -18.05
CA PHE A 459 7.90 11.32 -17.93
C PHE A 459 6.42 11.78 -18.02
N TYR A 460 5.51 10.83 -18.11
CA TYR A 460 4.07 11.10 -18.17
C TYR A 460 3.42 11.09 -16.80
N GLY A 461 2.34 11.85 -16.67
CA GLY A 461 1.42 11.81 -15.55
C GLY A 461 0.44 10.64 -15.61
N ALA A 462 -0.82 10.95 -15.32
CA ALA A 462 -1.95 10.01 -15.39
C ALA A 462 -2.92 10.40 -16.53
N VAL A 463 -3.80 9.47 -16.91
CA VAL A 463 -4.89 9.71 -17.88
C VAL A 463 -6.03 10.44 -17.17
N PRO A 464 -6.36 11.69 -17.54
CA PRO A 464 -7.50 12.39 -16.97
C PRO A 464 -8.82 11.65 -17.22
N LEU A 465 -9.73 11.64 -16.24
CA LEU A 465 -11.04 11.01 -16.39
C LEU A 465 -11.85 11.64 -17.55
N SER A 466 -11.71 12.94 -17.77
CA SER A 466 -12.30 13.63 -18.92
C SER A 466 -11.86 13.02 -20.25
N ARG A 467 -10.60 12.58 -20.37
CA ARG A 467 -10.10 11.94 -21.60
C ARG A 467 -10.70 10.56 -21.83
N ILE A 468 -10.89 9.78 -20.76
CA ILE A 468 -11.55 8.46 -20.83
C ILE A 468 -13.02 8.63 -21.22
N LYS A 469 -13.72 9.59 -20.59
CA LYS A 469 -15.11 9.93 -20.92
C LYS A 469 -15.24 10.37 -22.36
N GLN A 470 -14.40 11.30 -22.82
CA GLN A 470 -14.42 11.78 -24.20
C GLN A 470 -14.32 10.61 -25.19
N LEU A 471 -13.35 9.70 -25.01
CA LEU A 471 -13.19 8.59 -25.94
C LEU A 471 -14.41 7.65 -25.94
N LEU A 472 -15.01 7.37 -24.79
CA LEU A 472 -16.27 6.61 -24.73
C LEU A 472 -17.43 7.33 -25.43
N LEU A 473 -17.50 8.66 -25.33
CA LEU A 473 -18.50 9.48 -26.03
C LEU A 473 -18.25 9.49 -27.54
N ASP A 474 -16.98 9.54 -27.98
CA ASP A 474 -16.60 9.44 -29.39
C ASP A 474 -17.06 8.10 -30.00
N TYR A 475 -16.83 6.98 -29.30
CA TYR A 475 -17.32 5.66 -29.71
C TYR A 475 -18.87 5.60 -29.73
N ARG A 476 -19.54 6.28 -28.79
CA ARG A 476 -21.00 6.38 -28.78
C ARG A 476 -21.52 7.16 -29.99
N ALA A 477 -20.89 8.29 -30.31
CA ALA A 477 -21.25 9.12 -31.46
C ALA A 477 -21.06 8.37 -32.79
N ALA A 478 -19.99 7.58 -32.90
CA ALA A 478 -19.72 6.71 -34.05
C ALA A 478 -20.61 5.44 -34.12
N GLY A 479 -21.45 5.18 -33.12
CA GLY A 479 -22.28 3.97 -33.05
C GLY A 479 -21.47 2.68 -32.84
N ARG A 480 -20.23 2.79 -32.34
CA ARG A 480 -19.27 1.69 -32.12
C ARG A 480 -18.99 1.42 -30.64
N LEU A 481 -19.78 2.00 -29.74
CA LEU A 481 -19.61 1.83 -28.28
C LEU A 481 -19.68 0.37 -27.84
N ASP A 482 -20.49 -0.46 -28.49
CA ASP A 482 -20.61 -1.89 -28.20
C ASP A 482 -19.32 -2.67 -28.47
N GLU A 483 -18.42 -2.15 -29.32
CA GLU A 483 -17.11 -2.73 -29.56
C GLU A 483 -16.16 -2.51 -28.38
N VAL A 484 -16.38 -1.49 -27.55
CA VAL A 484 -15.53 -1.17 -26.39
C VAL A 484 -15.81 -2.15 -25.25
N ARG A 485 -14.86 -3.05 -25.03
CA ARG A 485 -15.00 -4.13 -24.05
C ARG A 485 -14.37 -3.80 -22.70
N MET A 486 -13.18 -3.20 -22.72
CA MET A 486 -12.34 -3.07 -21.53
C MET A 486 -11.60 -1.74 -21.49
N VAL A 487 -11.42 -1.20 -20.28
CA VAL A 487 -10.44 -0.15 -19.99
C VAL A 487 -9.32 -0.75 -19.14
N THR A 488 -8.07 -0.55 -19.56
CA THR A 488 -6.88 -0.97 -18.83
C THR A 488 -6.07 0.26 -18.39
N LEU A 489 -5.91 0.43 -17.08
CA LEU A 489 -5.16 1.55 -16.47
C LEU A 489 -4.11 1.05 -15.48
N THR A 490 -2.99 1.78 -15.37
CA THR A 490 -1.92 1.48 -14.41
C THR A 490 -2.15 2.24 -13.10
N ASN A 491 -2.40 1.55 -11.98
CA ASN A 491 -2.65 2.20 -10.69
C ASN A 491 -1.81 1.59 -9.56
N CYS A 492 -0.87 2.30 -8.95
CA CYS A 492 -0.40 3.64 -9.29
C CYS A 492 0.52 3.63 -10.53
N THR A 493 0.74 4.81 -11.11
CA THR A 493 1.83 5.01 -12.08
C THR A 493 3.18 4.72 -11.43
N PHE A 494 4.23 4.54 -12.24
CA PHE A 494 5.56 4.23 -11.71
C PHE A 494 6.06 5.26 -10.69
N ASP A 495 5.79 6.54 -10.96
CA ASP A 495 6.19 7.69 -10.13
C ASP A 495 5.23 7.95 -8.96
N GLY A 496 4.22 7.10 -8.77
CA GLY A 496 3.34 7.12 -7.61
C GLY A 496 2.08 7.95 -7.76
N ILE A 497 1.65 8.31 -8.98
CA ILE A 497 0.35 8.96 -9.18
C ILE A 497 -0.75 7.90 -9.07
N VAL A 498 -1.68 8.09 -8.14
CA VAL A 498 -2.75 7.16 -7.80
C VAL A 498 -4.08 7.73 -8.30
N TYR A 499 -4.84 6.91 -9.04
CA TYR A 499 -6.16 7.26 -9.58
C TYR A 499 -7.23 7.29 -8.47
N ASP A 500 -8.45 7.72 -8.78
CA ASP A 500 -9.67 7.37 -8.03
C ASP A 500 -10.41 6.23 -8.74
N PRO A 501 -10.13 4.94 -8.44
CA PRO A 501 -10.80 3.86 -9.14
C PRO A 501 -12.33 3.87 -8.99
N GLU A 502 -12.85 4.30 -7.82
CA GLU A 502 -14.29 4.36 -7.57
C GLU A 502 -14.95 5.38 -8.50
N ARG A 503 -14.38 6.58 -8.59
CA ARG A 503 -14.88 7.64 -9.49
C ARG A 503 -14.71 7.27 -10.96
N VAL A 504 -13.54 6.77 -11.36
CA VAL A 504 -13.27 6.38 -12.75
C VAL A 504 -14.27 5.31 -13.21
N MET A 505 -14.45 4.24 -12.41
CA MET A 505 -15.39 3.18 -12.75
C MET A 505 -16.84 3.69 -12.80
N ALA A 506 -17.26 4.48 -11.80
CA ALA A 506 -18.63 5.00 -11.74
C ALA A 506 -18.96 5.87 -12.96
N GLU A 507 -18.11 6.82 -13.32
CA GLU A 507 -18.38 7.73 -14.44
C GLU A 507 -18.29 7.03 -15.80
N CYS A 508 -17.39 6.06 -15.97
CA CYS A 508 -17.32 5.26 -17.20
C CYS A 508 -18.55 4.34 -17.35
N LEU A 509 -19.01 3.72 -16.26
CA LEU A 509 -20.22 2.87 -16.25
C LEU A 509 -21.50 3.67 -16.50
N ALA A 510 -21.50 4.98 -16.25
CA ALA A 510 -22.61 5.85 -16.64
C ALA A 510 -22.73 6.03 -18.16
N ILE A 511 -21.63 5.85 -18.90
CA ILE A 511 -21.59 5.92 -20.37
C ILE A 511 -21.74 4.52 -20.98
N LYS A 512 -21.03 3.52 -20.45
CA LYS A 512 -21.04 2.11 -20.90
C LYS A 512 -21.29 1.17 -19.70
N PRO A 513 -22.55 0.78 -19.42
CA PRO A 513 -22.94 0.08 -18.17
C PRO A 513 -22.36 -1.31 -17.94
N ASP A 514 -21.76 -1.94 -18.95
CA ASP A 514 -21.19 -3.29 -18.93
C ASP A 514 -19.66 -3.30 -19.16
N LEU A 515 -19.01 -2.14 -19.05
CA LEU A 515 -17.58 -1.98 -19.26
C LEU A 515 -16.75 -2.78 -18.24
N VAL A 516 -15.72 -3.48 -18.73
CA VAL A 516 -14.78 -4.23 -17.89
C VAL A 516 -13.59 -3.35 -17.52
N PHE A 517 -13.15 -3.41 -16.27
CA PHE A 517 -11.98 -2.66 -15.78
C PHE A 517 -10.85 -3.61 -15.41
N LEU A 518 -9.68 -3.42 -16.02
CA LEU A 518 -8.42 -4.01 -15.58
C LEU A 518 -7.52 -2.92 -14.99
N TRP A 519 -7.32 -3.01 -13.68
CA TRP A 519 -6.36 -2.18 -12.96
C TRP A 519 -5.04 -2.95 -12.80
N ASP A 520 -3.98 -2.50 -13.49
CA ASP A 520 -2.62 -3.00 -13.22
C ASP A 520 -2.10 -2.35 -11.94
N GLU A 521 -2.20 -3.10 -10.84
CA GLU A 521 -1.73 -2.72 -9.51
C GLU A 521 -0.39 -3.37 -9.15
N ALA A 522 0.46 -3.65 -10.16
CA ALA A 522 1.76 -4.27 -9.94
C ALA A 522 2.65 -3.51 -8.95
N TRP A 523 2.46 -2.20 -8.82
CA TRP A 523 3.20 -1.31 -7.92
C TRP A 523 2.42 -0.92 -6.67
N PHE A 524 1.22 -1.45 -6.45
CA PHE A 524 0.29 -0.93 -5.45
C PHE A 524 -0.39 -2.01 -4.57
N ALA A 525 0.11 -3.24 -4.59
CA ALA A 525 -0.48 -4.35 -3.83
C ALA A 525 -0.58 -4.10 -2.31
N PHE A 526 0.40 -3.38 -1.75
CA PHE A 526 0.44 -3.07 -0.32
C PHE A 526 -0.69 -2.12 0.12
N ALA A 527 -1.25 -1.33 -0.80
CA ALA A 527 -2.22 -0.29 -0.48
C ALA A 527 -3.50 -0.85 0.16
N ALA A 528 -3.82 -2.12 -0.06
CA ALA A 528 -4.97 -2.79 0.53
C ALA A 528 -4.92 -2.87 2.07
N PHE A 529 -3.75 -2.67 2.70
CA PHE A 529 -3.55 -2.91 4.13
C PHE A 529 -3.47 -1.64 4.98
N HIS A 530 -3.77 -0.46 4.44
CA HIS A 530 -3.85 0.78 5.21
C HIS A 530 -5.15 1.54 4.89
N PRO A 531 -5.88 2.08 5.89
CA PRO A 531 -7.24 2.62 5.71
C PRO A 531 -7.33 3.70 4.64
N VAL A 532 -6.37 4.62 4.58
CA VAL A 532 -6.39 5.72 3.62
C VAL A 532 -6.02 5.27 2.21
N THR A 533 -5.13 4.29 2.06
CA THR A 533 -4.67 3.85 0.73
C THR A 533 -5.60 2.80 0.14
N ARG A 534 -6.22 1.98 0.99
CA ARG A 534 -7.12 0.88 0.61
C ARG A 534 -8.27 1.37 -0.24
N ARG A 535 -8.86 2.53 0.08
CA ARG A 535 -9.96 3.11 -0.69
C ARG A 535 -9.64 3.30 -2.17
N ARG A 536 -8.36 3.38 -2.55
CA ARG A 536 -7.89 3.59 -3.91
C ARG A 536 -7.31 2.34 -4.56
N THR A 537 -7.62 1.18 -4.01
CA THR A 537 -7.44 -0.11 -4.70
C THR A 537 -8.71 -0.49 -5.43
N ALA A 538 -8.55 -1.20 -6.54
CA ALA A 538 -9.64 -1.63 -7.41
C ALA A 538 -10.68 -2.50 -6.67
N MET A 539 -10.22 -3.45 -5.84
CA MET A 539 -11.13 -4.36 -5.10
C MET A 539 -11.96 -3.62 -4.06
N SER A 540 -11.37 -2.66 -3.34
CA SER A 540 -12.10 -1.84 -2.37
C SER A 540 -13.12 -0.93 -3.07
N ALA A 541 -12.71 -0.29 -4.15
CA ALA A 541 -13.58 0.58 -4.94
C ALA A 541 -14.75 -0.19 -5.56
N ALA A 542 -14.52 -1.39 -6.11
CA ALA A 542 -15.57 -2.24 -6.68
C ALA A 542 -16.63 -2.63 -5.63
N LYS A 543 -16.20 -3.02 -4.42
CA LYS A 543 -17.09 -3.36 -3.31
C LYS A 543 -17.93 -2.16 -2.86
N ARG A 544 -17.31 -0.97 -2.73
CA ARG A 544 -18.00 0.28 -2.35
C ARG A 544 -19.01 0.70 -3.41
N LEU A 545 -18.62 0.67 -4.68
CA LEU A 545 -19.50 0.99 -5.80
C LEU A 545 -20.69 0.03 -5.88
N GLU A 546 -20.48 -1.29 -5.73
CA GLU A 546 -21.58 -2.25 -5.69
C GLU A 546 -22.56 -1.98 -4.53
N ALA A 547 -22.05 -1.60 -3.35
CA ALA A 547 -22.90 -1.23 -2.22
C ALA A 547 -23.68 0.06 -2.49
N GLN A 548 -23.04 1.04 -3.13
CA GLN A 548 -23.66 2.31 -3.51
C GLN A 548 -24.79 2.11 -4.53
N LEU A 549 -24.57 1.33 -5.59
CA LEU A 549 -25.56 1.03 -6.63
C LEU A 549 -26.86 0.44 -6.07
N LYS A 550 -26.76 -0.33 -4.98
CA LYS A 550 -27.91 -0.98 -4.31
C LYS A 550 -28.68 -0.03 -3.38
N SER A 551 -28.20 1.19 -3.16
CA SER A 551 -28.80 2.14 -2.21
C SER A 551 -29.95 2.93 -2.84
N ALA A 552 -31.00 3.20 -2.06
CA ALA A 552 -32.13 4.02 -2.50
C ALA A 552 -31.72 5.48 -2.80
N ALA A 553 -30.71 6.00 -2.08
CA ALA A 553 -30.17 7.32 -2.33
C ALA A 553 -29.50 7.43 -3.71
N HIS A 554 -28.77 6.38 -4.12
CA HIS A 554 -28.17 6.32 -5.45
C HIS A 554 -29.22 6.23 -6.55
N ASP A 555 -30.23 5.38 -6.40
CA ASP A 555 -31.34 5.25 -7.35
C ASP A 555 -32.09 6.58 -7.54
N ALA A 556 -32.33 7.33 -6.46
CA ALA A 556 -32.92 8.67 -6.54
C ALA A 556 -32.01 9.65 -7.29
N ALA A 557 -30.72 9.72 -6.94
CA ALA A 557 -29.75 10.61 -7.58
C ALA A 557 -29.56 10.30 -9.07
N TYR A 558 -29.53 9.02 -9.43
CA TYR A 558 -29.46 8.59 -10.83
C TYR A 558 -30.68 9.03 -11.63
N ARG A 559 -31.90 8.84 -11.11
CA ARG A 559 -33.14 9.28 -11.79
C ARG A 559 -33.14 10.79 -12.03
N GLU A 560 -32.68 11.56 -11.05
CA GLU A 560 -32.57 13.02 -11.16
C GLU A 560 -31.55 13.44 -12.23
N GLN A 561 -30.35 12.86 -12.21
CA GLN A 561 -29.33 13.15 -13.23
C GLN A 561 -29.77 12.71 -14.63
N ARG A 562 -30.45 11.56 -14.73
CA ARG A 562 -30.96 11.06 -16.01
C ARG A 562 -31.96 12.03 -16.66
N GLN A 563 -32.74 12.78 -15.89
CA GLN A 563 -33.64 13.82 -16.42
C GLN A 563 -32.89 15.04 -16.97
N ARG A 564 -31.64 15.27 -16.54
CA ARG A 564 -30.78 16.33 -17.07
C ARG A 564 -29.97 15.90 -18.27
N LEU A 565 -29.48 14.66 -18.26
CA LEU A 565 -28.63 14.10 -19.33
C LEU A 565 -29.41 13.66 -20.57
N PHE A 566 -30.73 13.55 -20.50
CA PHE A 566 -31.57 13.14 -21.63
C PHE A 566 -32.75 14.09 -21.78
N ASP A 567 -33.07 14.46 -23.02
CA ASP A 567 -34.28 15.23 -23.33
C ASP A 567 -35.56 14.35 -23.27
N GLU A 568 -36.74 14.97 -23.40
CA GLU A 568 -38.03 14.25 -23.37
C GLU A 568 -38.16 13.19 -24.48
N SER A 569 -37.39 13.31 -25.56
CA SER A 569 -37.34 12.35 -26.67
C SER A 569 -36.33 11.21 -26.44
N GLY A 570 -35.59 11.24 -25.32
CA GLY A 570 -34.58 10.25 -24.98
C GLY A 570 -33.23 10.47 -25.68
N ARG A 571 -33.00 11.63 -26.31
CA ARG A 571 -31.70 11.96 -26.89
C ARG A 571 -30.75 12.44 -25.79
N PRO A 572 -29.47 12.03 -25.81
CA PRO A 572 -28.50 12.50 -24.84
C PRO A 572 -28.24 14.00 -25.02
N ALA A 573 -27.91 14.68 -23.92
CA ALA A 573 -27.37 16.03 -23.93
C ALA A 573 -26.02 16.07 -24.69
N ALA A 574 -25.60 17.29 -25.07
CA ALA A 574 -24.32 17.51 -25.73
C ALA A 574 -23.14 17.02 -24.86
N ASP A 575 -22.07 16.55 -25.51
CA ASP A 575 -20.97 15.87 -24.82
C ASP A 575 -20.28 16.75 -23.77
N GLU A 576 -20.27 18.08 -23.94
CA GLU A 576 -19.73 19.02 -22.94
C GLU A 576 -20.42 18.87 -21.58
N VAL A 577 -21.74 18.64 -21.57
CA VAL A 577 -22.50 18.39 -20.33
C VAL A 577 -22.05 17.09 -19.67
N TRP A 578 -21.82 16.05 -20.47
CA TRP A 578 -21.36 14.76 -19.97
C TRP A 578 -19.95 14.85 -19.39
N LEU A 579 -19.07 15.67 -19.99
CA LEU A 579 -17.69 15.85 -19.55
C LEU A 579 -17.59 16.63 -18.24
N ASP A 580 -18.34 17.74 -18.13
CA ASP A 580 -18.29 18.66 -16.99
C ASP A 580 -19.00 18.12 -15.73
N GLU A 581 -20.05 17.31 -15.90
CA GLU A 581 -20.80 16.73 -14.77
C GLU A 581 -20.13 15.46 -14.23
N ARG A 582 -20.17 15.27 -12.91
CA ARG A 582 -19.83 14.00 -12.26
C ARG A 582 -20.92 12.98 -12.54
N LEU A 583 -20.65 12.02 -13.41
CA LEU A 583 -21.65 11.05 -13.86
C LEU A 583 -21.96 9.98 -12.80
N ILE A 584 -23.21 9.54 -12.76
CA ILE A 584 -23.75 8.53 -11.86
C ILE A 584 -24.19 7.33 -12.69
N PRO A 585 -23.64 6.13 -12.44
CA PRO A 585 -24.00 4.93 -13.20
C PRO A 585 -25.43 4.47 -12.89
N SER A 586 -26.06 3.81 -13.88
CA SER A 586 -27.34 3.13 -13.70
C SER A 586 -27.27 2.13 -12.52
N PRO A 587 -28.31 2.00 -11.69
CA PRO A 587 -28.42 0.92 -10.70
C PRO A 587 -28.27 -0.49 -11.29
N GLU A 588 -28.49 -0.64 -12.60
CA GLU A 588 -28.36 -1.90 -13.34
C GLU A 588 -26.94 -2.14 -13.92
N ALA A 589 -26.02 -1.18 -13.78
CA ALA A 589 -24.66 -1.33 -14.26
C ALA A 589 -23.96 -2.55 -13.65
N ARG A 590 -23.12 -3.22 -14.44
CA ARG A 590 -22.41 -4.44 -14.06
C ARG A 590 -21.01 -4.10 -13.56
N ILE A 591 -20.71 -4.48 -12.32
CA ILE A 591 -19.38 -4.31 -11.74
C ILE A 591 -18.49 -5.50 -12.14
N ARG A 592 -17.58 -5.26 -13.08
CA ARG A 592 -16.64 -6.25 -13.63
C ARG A 592 -15.21 -5.73 -13.53
N VAL A 593 -14.53 -6.08 -12.44
CA VAL A 593 -13.26 -5.46 -12.07
C VAL A 593 -12.20 -6.52 -11.80
N TYR A 594 -11.03 -6.32 -12.39
CA TYR A 594 -9.87 -7.18 -12.26
C TYR A 594 -8.69 -6.35 -11.81
N ALA A 595 -7.91 -6.86 -10.85
CA ALA A 595 -6.65 -6.25 -10.44
C ALA A 595 -5.52 -7.26 -10.54
N THR A 596 -4.39 -6.83 -11.09
CA THR A 596 -3.19 -7.68 -11.19
C THR A 596 -2.08 -7.08 -10.36
N GLN A 597 -1.46 -7.89 -9.52
CA GLN A 597 -0.48 -7.42 -8.54
C GLN A 597 0.82 -8.21 -8.64
N SER A 598 1.96 -7.51 -8.58
CA SER A 598 3.28 -8.13 -8.48
C SER A 598 3.63 -8.23 -7.01
N THR A 599 3.21 -9.33 -6.36
CA THR A 599 3.47 -9.56 -4.95
C THR A 599 4.96 -9.41 -4.64
N HIS A 600 5.85 -9.92 -5.48
CA HIS A 600 7.31 -9.82 -5.31
C HIS A 600 7.92 -8.41 -5.44
N LYS A 601 7.16 -7.41 -5.92
CA LYS A 601 7.66 -6.02 -6.03
C LYS A 601 7.39 -5.22 -4.76
N THR A 602 6.21 -5.41 -4.18
CA THR A 602 5.69 -4.52 -3.13
C THR A 602 5.31 -5.24 -1.85
N LEU A 603 5.24 -6.58 -1.88
CA LEU A 603 4.92 -7.45 -0.76
C LEU A 603 5.99 -8.55 -0.66
N THR A 604 5.78 -9.51 0.23
CA THR A 604 6.71 -10.63 0.44
C THR A 604 6.38 -11.78 -0.49
N SER A 605 7.24 -12.00 -1.49
CA SER A 605 7.20 -13.17 -2.38
C SER A 605 8.51 -13.31 -3.16
N LEU A 606 8.85 -14.52 -3.59
CA LEU A 606 9.94 -14.74 -4.55
C LEU A 606 9.60 -14.07 -5.89
N ARG A 607 10.63 -13.65 -6.64
CA ARG A 607 10.45 -13.08 -7.99
C ARG A 607 9.55 -13.96 -8.85
N GLN A 608 8.79 -13.32 -9.73
CA GLN A 608 7.69 -13.91 -10.51
C GLN A 608 6.41 -14.24 -9.72
N GLY A 609 6.40 -14.20 -8.39
CA GLY A 609 5.15 -14.33 -7.62
C GLY A 609 4.20 -13.16 -7.89
N SER A 610 2.97 -13.46 -8.28
CA SER A 610 1.93 -12.50 -8.64
C SER A 610 0.55 -13.03 -8.28
N MET A 611 -0.42 -12.13 -8.13
CA MET A 611 -1.83 -12.47 -7.90
C MET A 611 -2.73 -11.76 -8.92
N ILE A 612 -3.80 -12.44 -9.33
CA ILE A 612 -4.95 -11.83 -10.00
C ILE A 612 -6.10 -11.81 -9.00
N HIS A 613 -6.70 -10.64 -8.78
CA HIS A 613 -7.88 -10.46 -7.94
C HIS A 613 -9.09 -10.16 -8.81
N VAL A 614 -10.20 -10.85 -8.55
CA VAL A 614 -11.41 -10.76 -9.36
C VAL A 614 -12.58 -10.27 -8.51
N TYR A 615 -13.26 -9.25 -9.01
CA TYR A 615 -14.54 -8.74 -8.51
C TYR A 615 -15.48 -8.57 -9.71
N ASP A 616 -16.01 -9.69 -10.23
CA ASP A 616 -16.91 -9.71 -11.38
C ASP A 616 -18.29 -10.23 -10.97
N GLN A 617 -19.35 -9.44 -11.22
CA GLN A 617 -20.74 -9.84 -10.96
C GLN A 617 -21.28 -10.88 -11.96
N ASP A 618 -20.64 -11.02 -13.11
CA ASP A 618 -20.94 -11.97 -14.18
C ASP A 618 -19.96 -13.16 -14.21
N TRP A 619 -19.13 -13.32 -13.17
CA TRP A 619 -18.14 -14.41 -13.06
C TRP A 619 -18.68 -15.78 -13.46
N VAL A 620 -19.68 -16.28 -12.72
CA VAL A 620 -20.25 -17.63 -12.91
C VAL A 620 -21.00 -17.78 -14.24
N ARG A 621 -21.51 -16.68 -14.81
CA ARG A 621 -22.36 -16.72 -16.00
C ARG A 621 -21.57 -16.58 -17.29
N GLU A 622 -20.46 -15.84 -17.25
CA GLU A 622 -19.72 -15.46 -18.46
C GLU A 622 -18.20 -15.68 -18.36
N ALA A 623 -17.57 -15.35 -17.23
CA ALA A 623 -16.11 -15.18 -17.19
C ALA A 623 -15.33 -16.39 -16.66
N GLU A 624 -15.93 -17.27 -15.85
CA GLU A 624 -15.23 -18.36 -15.16
C GLU A 624 -14.54 -19.34 -16.13
N ASP A 625 -15.29 -19.91 -17.08
CA ASP A 625 -14.75 -20.88 -18.02
C ASP A 625 -13.67 -20.27 -18.94
N PRO A 626 -13.88 -19.12 -19.62
CA PRO A 626 -12.83 -18.48 -20.40
C PRO A 626 -11.60 -18.11 -19.57
N PHE A 627 -11.79 -17.71 -18.31
CA PHE A 627 -10.69 -17.36 -17.43
C PHE A 627 -9.85 -18.58 -17.06
N HIS A 628 -10.46 -19.71 -16.74
CA HIS A 628 -9.74 -20.94 -16.45
C HIS A 628 -8.93 -21.41 -17.67
N GLU A 629 -9.49 -21.35 -18.88
CA GLU A 629 -8.76 -21.68 -20.11
C GLU A 629 -7.59 -20.73 -20.39
N ALA A 630 -7.79 -19.42 -20.22
CA ALA A 630 -6.72 -18.44 -20.34
C ALA A 630 -5.62 -18.64 -19.28
N TYR A 631 -6.02 -18.97 -18.06
CA TYR A 631 -5.11 -19.25 -16.95
C TYR A 631 -4.25 -20.49 -17.25
N MET A 632 -4.85 -21.58 -17.76
CA MET A 632 -4.12 -22.77 -18.18
C MET A 632 -3.21 -22.51 -19.39
N THR A 633 -3.65 -21.70 -20.35
CA THR A 633 -2.85 -21.33 -21.54
C THR A 633 -1.51 -20.68 -21.15
N HIS A 634 -1.52 -19.90 -20.07
CA HIS A 634 -0.37 -19.11 -19.65
C HIS A 634 0.39 -19.66 -18.45
N THR A 635 -0.11 -20.73 -17.83
CA THR A 635 0.51 -21.35 -16.65
C THR A 635 1.19 -22.66 -17.03
N THR A 636 2.43 -22.84 -16.60
CA THR A 636 3.16 -24.10 -16.81
C THR A 636 2.47 -25.27 -16.10
N THR A 637 2.49 -26.46 -16.72
CA THR A 637 2.05 -27.72 -16.12
C THR A 637 2.96 -28.21 -14.99
N SER A 638 4.14 -27.59 -14.83
CA SER A 638 5.10 -27.83 -13.75
C SER A 638 5.45 -26.51 -13.04
N PRO A 639 4.53 -25.93 -12.25
CA PRO A 639 4.74 -24.66 -11.58
C PRO A 639 5.74 -24.77 -10.45
N ASN A 640 6.51 -23.70 -10.21
CA ASN A 640 7.44 -23.65 -9.10
C ASN A 640 6.69 -23.50 -7.77
N TYR A 641 6.72 -24.54 -6.94
CA TYR A 641 6.03 -24.57 -5.66
C TYR A 641 6.65 -23.62 -4.62
N GLN A 642 7.93 -23.29 -4.71
CA GLN A 642 8.56 -22.33 -3.80
C GLN A 642 7.98 -20.92 -4.01
N ILE A 643 7.67 -20.56 -5.25
CA ILE A 643 6.96 -19.31 -5.56
C ILE A 643 5.56 -19.33 -4.93
N LEU A 644 4.79 -20.41 -5.11
CA LEU A 644 3.46 -20.56 -4.52
C LEU A 644 3.48 -20.51 -2.99
N THR A 645 4.44 -21.19 -2.37
CA THR A 645 4.69 -21.13 -0.93
C THR A 645 4.98 -19.71 -0.47
N SER A 646 5.79 -18.96 -1.20
CA SER A 646 6.08 -17.57 -0.87
C SER A 646 4.84 -16.67 -0.96
N LEU A 647 3.91 -16.96 -1.89
CA LEU A 647 2.64 -16.23 -2.02
C LEU A 647 1.70 -16.52 -0.83
N ASP A 648 1.61 -17.78 -0.39
CA ASP A 648 0.80 -18.15 0.78
C ASP A 648 1.37 -17.53 2.08
N LEU A 649 2.70 -17.56 2.24
CA LEU A 649 3.39 -16.90 3.35
C LEU A 649 3.23 -15.38 3.33
N GLY A 650 3.39 -14.76 2.15
CA GLY A 650 3.18 -13.33 1.98
C GLY A 650 1.76 -12.90 2.32
N ARG A 651 0.77 -13.72 1.95
CA ARG A 651 -0.64 -13.52 2.35
C ARG A 651 -0.82 -13.61 3.88
N ARG A 652 -0.20 -14.58 4.56
CA ARG A 652 -0.23 -14.61 6.03
C ARG A 652 0.34 -13.33 6.63
N GLN A 653 1.47 -12.86 6.10
CA GLN A 653 2.13 -11.68 6.62
C GLN A 653 1.23 -10.44 6.52
N VAL A 654 0.61 -10.20 5.37
CA VAL A 654 -0.23 -9.01 5.21
C VAL A 654 -1.51 -9.04 6.05
N GLU A 655 -2.04 -10.23 6.36
CA GLU A 655 -3.20 -10.41 7.26
C GLU A 655 -2.88 -10.08 8.72
N LEU A 656 -1.63 -10.34 9.16
CA LEU A 656 -1.22 -10.18 10.56
C LEU A 656 -0.43 -8.88 10.80
N GLU A 657 0.37 -8.45 9.82
CA GLU A 657 1.35 -7.37 9.94
C GLU A 657 1.14 -6.27 8.89
N GLY A 658 0.23 -6.44 7.92
CA GLY A 658 0.12 -5.55 6.76
C GLY A 658 -0.12 -4.09 7.13
N PHE A 659 -0.99 -3.83 8.12
CA PHE A 659 -1.25 -2.48 8.61
C PHE A 659 0.00 -1.82 9.19
N ASP A 660 0.77 -2.54 10.01
CA ASP A 660 2.02 -2.05 10.59
C ASP A 660 3.06 -1.75 9.51
N LEU A 661 3.30 -2.73 8.64
CA LEU A 661 4.34 -2.66 7.61
C LEU A 661 4.10 -1.50 6.64
N VAL A 662 2.85 -1.28 6.22
CA VAL A 662 2.48 -0.18 5.34
C VAL A 662 2.56 1.16 6.07
N GLN A 663 2.07 1.25 7.30
CA GLN A 663 2.19 2.48 8.10
C GLN A 663 3.66 2.87 8.27
N ARG A 664 4.53 1.91 8.64
CA ARG A 664 5.98 2.11 8.76
C ARG A 664 6.60 2.58 7.46
N GLN A 665 6.25 1.95 6.33
CA GLN A 665 6.72 2.36 5.01
C GLN A 665 6.40 3.83 4.73
N LEU A 666 5.15 4.26 4.94
CA LEU A 666 4.71 5.64 4.70
C LEU A 666 5.43 6.66 5.62
N ASP A 667 5.65 6.30 6.88
CA ASP A 667 6.38 7.15 7.84
C ASP A 667 7.85 7.31 7.46
N LEU A 668 8.51 6.22 7.06
CA LEU A 668 9.90 6.25 6.60
C LEU A 668 10.05 7.05 5.31
N ALA A 669 9.06 6.95 4.41
CA ALA A 669 9.07 7.70 3.17
C ALA A 669 8.98 9.22 3.42
N THR A 670 8.02 9.61 4.26
CA THR A 670 7.83 11.01 4.65
C THR A 670 9.07 11.54 5.37
N SER A 671 9.72 10.68 6.15
CA SER A 671 10.97 11.00 6.84
C SER A 671 12.10 11.39 5.89
N LEU A 672 12.32 10.56 4.87
CA LEU A 672 13.34 10.80 3.87
C LEU A 672 13.05 12.09 3.09
N ALA A 673 11.80 12.27 2.64
CA ALA A 673 11.39 13.47 1.92
C ALA A 673 11.63 14.75 2.73
N GLN A 674 11.30 14.73 4.02
CA GLN A 674 11.51 15.89 4.89
C GLN A 674 12.97 16.12 5.25
N ALA A 675 13.76 15.07 5.43
CA ALA A 675 15.19 15.20 5.65
C ALA A 675 15.86 15.93 4.47
N ILE A 676 15.52 15.55 3.23
CA ILE A 676 16.02 16.23 2.02
C ILE A 676 15.54 17.69 1.98
N ALA A 677 14.26 17.94 2.23
CA ALA A 677 13.68 19.28 2.11
C ALA A 677 14.18 20.28 3.19
N ARG A 678 14.54 19.80 4.39
CA ARG A 678 14.89 20.65 5.54
C ARG A 678 16.39 20.79 5.75
N HIS A 679 17.18 19.76 5.40
CA HIS A 679 18.62 19.80 5.64
C HIS A 679 19.26 20.96 4.86
N PRO A 680 20.03 21.86 5.51
CA PRO A 680 20.54 23.09 4.90
C PRO A 680 21.33 22.86 3.61
N LEU A 681 22.14 21.80 3.58
CA LEU A 681 22.91 21.37 2.42
C LEU A 681 22.05 20.67 1.36
N LEU A 682 21.32 19.60 1.72
CA LEU A 682 20.55 18.80 0.76
C LEU A 682 19.56 19.64 -0.05
N ARG A 683 18.83 20.57 0.57
CA ARG A 683 17.84 21.40 -0.14
C ARG A 683 18.43 22.34 -1.20
N ARG A 684 19.73 22.62 -1.12
CA ARG A 684 20.45 23.42 -2.14
C ARG A 684 20.76 22.57 -3.37
N THR A 685 21.06 21.29 -3.16
CA THR A 685 21.47 20.35 -4.22
C THR A 685 20.31 19.54 -4.80
N PHE A 686 19.34 19.15 -3.98
CA PHE A 686 18.24 18.26 -4.30
C PHE A 686 16.89 18.90 -3.99
N ARG A 687 15.86 18.56 -4.77
CA ARG A 687 14.48 18.99 -4.51
C ARG A 687 13.52 17.80 -4.61
N VAL A 688 12.75 17.56 -3.56
CA VAL A 688 11.68 16.55 -3.60
C VAL A 688 10.51 17.12 -4.40
N LEU A 689 10.07 16.40 -5.43
CA LEU A 689 8.88 16.74 -6.20
C LEU A 689 7.62 16.36 -5.43
N THR A 690 6.61 17.22 -5.52
CA THR A 690 5.36 17.13 -4.75
C THR A 690 4.15 17.00 -5.67
N ALA A 691 2.94 16.87 -5.10
CA ALA A 691 1.71 16.88 -5.88
C ALA A 691 1.54 18.17 -6.70
N HIS A 692 2.15 19.30 -6.31
CA HIS A 692 2.09 20.53 -7.12
C HIS A 692 2.93 20.45 -8.39
N ASP A 693 3.98 19.63 -8.38
CA ASP A 693 4.89 19.44 -9.50
C ASP A 693 4.40 18.32 -10.44
N LEU A 694 3.79 17.28 -9.86
CA LEU A 694 3.45 16.05 -10.58
C LEU A 694 1.98 15.97 -11.02
N ILE A 695 1.09 16.83 -10.49
CA ILE A 695 -0.35 16.79 -10.76
C ILE A 695 -0.86 18.21 -11.11
N PRO A 696 -1.50 18.40 -12.29
CA PRO A 696 -2.14 19.66 -12.67
C PRO A 696 -3.17 20.15 -11.66
N ALA A 697 -3.32 21.46 -11.53
CA ALA A 697 -4.12 22.06 -10.47
C ALA A 697 -5.60 21.64 -10.49
N GLU A 698 -6.21 21.47 -11.68
CA GLU A 698 -7.60 21.02 -11.81
C GLU A 698 -7.87 19.63 -11.20
N HIS A 699 -6.86 18.76 -11.11
CA HIS A 699 -7.03 17.38 -10.64
C HIS A 699 -6.76 17.21 -9.13
N ARG A 700 -6.42 18.29 -8.42
CA ARG A 700 -6.05 18.28 -6.99
C ARG A 700 -6.81 19.32 -6.17
N ALA A 701 -8.10 19.10 -6.00
CA ALA A 701 -9.03 19.98 -5.28
C ALA A 701 -8.55 20.39 -3.87
N SER A 702 -7.85 19.52 -3.16
CA SER A 702 -7.29 19.78 -1.83
C SER A 702 -6.20 20.85 -1.83
N GLY A 703 -5.50 21.03 -2.96
CA GLY A 703 -4.39 21.96 -3.11
C GLY A 703 -3.16 21.65 -2.23
N ARG A 704 -3.05 20.44 -1.66
CA ARG A 704 -1.97 20.09 -0.71
C ARG A 704 -0.77 19.43 -1.42
N PRO A 705 0.47 19.93 -1.26
CA PRO A 705 1.63 19.38 -1.97
C PRO A 705 2.09 18.02 -1.40
N MET A 706 2.08 17.86 -0.08
CA MET A 706 2.41 16.61 0.61
C MET A 706 1.41 16.39 1.76
N PRO A 707 0.20 15.87 1.49
CA PRO A 707 -0.86 15.78 2.49
C PRO A 707 -0.47 15.07 3.80
N LEU A 708 0.23 13.93 3.71
CA LEU A 708 0.66 13.15 4.88
C LEU A 708 1.63 13.94 5.78
N ARG A 709 2.41 14.85 5.19
CA ARG A 709 3.30 15.76 5.93
C ARG A 709 2.54 16.66 6.92
N ASP A 710 1.29 16.98 6.59
CA ASP A 710 0.46 17.89 7.37
C ASP A 710 -0.47 17.11 8.34
N GLY A 711 -0.50 15.76 8.27
CA GLY A 711 -1.29 14.89 9.15
C GLY A 711 -2.07 13.81 8.41
N LEU A 712 -2.49 12.77 9.13
CA LEU A 712 -3.26 11.66 8.55
C LEU A 712 -4.65 12.13 8.09
N ALA A 713 -5.28 13.07 8.82
CA ALA A 713 -6.58 13.61 8.43
C ALA A 713 -6.49 14.41 7.12
N THR A 714 -5.39 15.13 6.92
CA THR A 714 -5.13 15.88 5.68
C THR A 714 -4.90 14.93 4.51
N MET A 715 -4.13 13.85 4.70
CA MET A 715 -4.00 12.78 3.71
C MET A 715 -5.34 12.16 3.37
N TRP A 716 -6.16 11.81 4.36
CA TRP A 716 -7.46 11.20 4.16
C TRP A 716 -8.38 12.06 3.29
N ARG A 717 -8.46 13.37 3.54
CA ARG A 717 -9.27 14.30 2.75
C ARG A 717 -8.80 14.39 1.30
N ALA A 718 -7.49 14.54 1.07
CA ALA A 718 -6.93 14.58 -0.28
C ALA A 718 -7.24 13.27 -1.03
N TRP A 719 -6.97 12.13 -0.41
CA TRP A 719 -7.28 10.80 -0.95
C TRP A 719 -8.78 10.53 -1.09
N ALA A 720 -9.65 11.35 -0.50
CA ALA A 720 -11.10 11.23 -0.66
C ALA A 720 -11.69 12.10 -1.75
N SER A 721 -11.02 13.19 -2.13
CA SER A 721 -11.61 14.25 -2.96
C SER A 721 -10.85 14.52 -4.25
N ASP A 722 -9.51 14.38 -4.25
CA ASP A 722 -8.69 14.67 -5.42
C ASP A 722 -8.87 13.59 -6.49
N GLU A 723 -8.77 13.96 -7.77
CA GLU A 723 -8.81 12.98 -8.85
C GLU A 723 -7.55 12.12 -8.83
N PHE A 724 -6.40 12.77 -8.63
CA PHE A 724 -5.10 12.13 -8.45
C PHE A 724 -4.47 12.50 -7.12
N VAL A 725 -3.75 11.55 -6.52
CA VAL A 725 -2.89 11.78 -5.35
C VAL A 725 -1.52 11.14 -5.57
N ILE A 726 -0.52 11.56 -4.79
CA ILE A 726 0.81 10.93 -4.81
C ILE A 726 0.93 9.92 -3.66
N ASP A 727 1.34 8.69 -3.99
CA ASP A 727 1.80 7.67 -3.06
C ASP A 727 3.03 8.18 -2.31
N PRO A 728 2.96 8.43 -0.98
CA PRO A 728 4.08 8.96 -0.22
C PRO A 728 5.33 8.09 -0.28
N SER A 729 5.19 6.79 -0.56
CA SER A 729 6.32 5.87 -0.66
C SER A 729 7.16 6.01 -1.94
N ARG A 730 6.72 6.86 -2.89
CA ARG A 730 7.42 7.18 -4.14
C ARG A 730 7.98 8.59 -4.07
N ILE A 731 9.29 8.67 -3.82
CA ILE A 731 9.97 9.94 -3.54
C ILE A 731 10.82 10.29 -4.74
N THR A 732 10.22 11.05 -5.67
CA THR A 732 10.91 11.58 -6.83
C THR A 732 11.73 12.81 -6.43
N VAL A 733 13.03 12.73 -6.61
CA VAL A 733 13.99 13.79 -6.29
C VAL A 733 14.57 14.35 -7.58
N GLU A 734 14.39 15.65 -7.79
CA GLU A 734 15.05 16.41 -8.84
C GLU A 734 16.53 16.61 -8.49
N ILE A 735 17.39 16.32 -9.45
CA ILE A 735 18.85 16.38 -9.37
C ILE A 735 19.46 17.40 -10.34
N THR A 736 18.66 18.22 -11.03
CA THR A 736 19.12 19.21 -12.03
C THR A 736 20.30 20.06 -11.53
N ARG A 737 20.30 20.45 -10.25
CA ARG A 737 21.32 21.32 -9.65
C ARG A 737 22.67 20.64 -9.43
N THR A 738 22.75 19.31 -9.59
CA THR A 738 24.01 18.56 -9.55
C THR A 738 24.83 18.72 -10.83
N GLY A 739 24.18 19.09 -11.95
CA GLY A 739 24.82 19.13 -13.27
C GLY A 739 25.18 17.76 -13.85
N VAL A 740 24.59 16.70 -13.30
CA VAL A 740 24.81 15.30 -13.71
C VAL A 740 23.47 14.72 -14.15
N ASP A 741 23.47 13.96 -15.26
CA ASP A 741 22.27 13.25 -15.72
C ASP A 741 21.93 12.06 -14.83
N GLY A 742 20.68 11.60 -14.87
CA GLY A 742 20.21 10.53 -13.99
C GLY A 742 20.84 9.16 -14.24
N ASP A 743 21.31 8.82 -15.45
CA ASP A 743 22.01 7.55 -15.70
C ASP A 743 23.36 7.56 -14.98
N THR A 744 24.13 8.64 -15.14
CA THR A 744 25.40 8.85 -14.46
C THR A 744 25.21 8.95 -12.94
N PHE A 745 24.18 9.67 -12.46
CA PHE A 745 23.89 9.77 -11.02
C PHE A 745 23.60 8.41 -10.40
N LYS A 746 22.81 7.57 -11.09
CA LYS A 746 22.46 6.22 -10.64
C LYS A 746 23.68 5.30 -10.57
N HIS A 747 24.47 5.22 -11.62
CA HIS A 747 25.57 4.25 -11.70
C HIS A 747 26.79 4.75 -10.94
N ASP A 748 27.34 5.89 -11.34
CA ASP A 748 28.64 6.37 -10.87
C ASP A 748 28.58 6.98 -9.47
N TYR A 749 27.45 7.58 -9.09
CA TYR A 749 27.34 8.28 -7.81
C TYR A 749 26.61 7.48 -6.73
N LEU A 750 25.62 6.66 -7.06
CA LEU A 750 24.88 5.85 -6.09
C LEU A 750 25.38 4.40 -6.01
N MET A 751 25.35 3.66 -7.12
CA MET A 751 25.64 2.21 -7.12
C MET A 751 27.13 1.92 -6.92
N ASP A 752 28.01 2.47 -7.76
CA ASP A 752 29.43 2.08 -7.78
C ASP A 752 30.20 2.61 -6.56
N ARG A 753 29.78 3.75 -6.00
CA ARG A 753 30.42 4.37 -4.84
C ARG A 753 29.87 3.92 -3.50
N TYR A 754 28.55 3.77 -3.40
CA TYR A 754 27.86 3.56 -2.12
C TYR A 754 26.96 2.34 -2.10
N GLY A 755 26.86 1.57 -3.18
CA GLY A 755 26.01 0.39 -3.26
C GLY A 755 24.51 0.70 -3.15
N VAL A 756 24.09 1.92 -3.50
CA VAL A 756 22.68 2.35 -3.43
C VAL A 756 22.02 2.06 -4.77
N GLN A 757 21.07 1.12 -4.78
CA GLN A 757 20.32 0.77 -5.97
C GLN A 757 19.03 1.60 -6.08
N VAL A 758 18.77 2.15 -7.26
CA VAL A 758 17.52 2.84 -7.61
C VAL A 758 16.89 2.23 -8.86
N ASN A 759 15.56 2.15 -8.87
CA ASN A 759 14.82 1.46 -9.94
C ASN A 759 14.65 2.33 -11.19
N LYS A 760 14.38 3.63 -11.02
CA LYS A 760 14.12 4.55 -12.13
C LYS A 760 14.85 5.87 -11.93
N THR A 761 15.40 6.35 -13.03
CA THR A 761 15.88 7.72 -13.21
C THR A 761 15.26 8.26 -14.50
N SER A 762 15.01 9.56 -14.54
CA SER A 762 14.89 10.31 -15.79
C SER A 762 16.24 11.00 -16.06
N ARG A 763 16.31 11.96 -16.99
CA ARG A 763 17.52 12.76 -17.17
C ARG A 763 17.85 13.63 -15.95
N ASN A 764 16.85 14.18 -15.28
CA ASN A 764 17.03 15.14 -14.19
C ASN A 764 16.33 14.74 -12.87
N THR A 765 15.80 13.51 -12.78
CA THR A 765 15.20 12.99 -11.54
C THR A 765 15.68 11.59 -11.20
N VAL A 766 15.68 11.28 -9.91
CA VAL A 766 15.86 9.94 -9.36
C VAL A 766 14.67 9.58 -8.47
N LEU A 767 14.14 8.37 -8.62
CA LEU A 767 13.03 7.88 -7.81
C LEU A 767 13.56 6.95 -6.71
N PHE A 768 13.43 7.40 -5.46
CA PHE A 768 13.62 6.56 -4.28
C PHE A 768 12.28 5.96 -3.85
N MET A 769 12.29 4.70 -3.44
CA MET A 769 11.07 3.99 -3.07
C MET A 769 11.29 3.25 -1.76
N THR A 770 10.44 3.53 -0.78
CA THR A 770 10.37 2.71 0.44
C THR A 770 9.42 1.55 0.20
N ASN A 771 9.73 0.39 0.76
CA ASN A 771 8.87 -0.80 0.77
C ASN A 771 8.67 -1.31 2.20
N ILE A 772 7.83 -2.32 2.38
CA ILE A 772 7.54 -2.94 3.67
C ILE A 772 8.77 -3.54 4.38
N GLY A 773 9.86 -3.80 3.65
CA GLY A 773 11.14 -4.28 4.20
C GLY A 773 12.17 -3.18 4.46
N THR A 774 11.83 -1.90 4.20
CA THR A 774 12.76 -0.78 4.38
C THR A 774 12.96 -0.49 5.86
N SER A 775 14.22 -0.41 6.30
CA SER A 775 14.57 -0.15 7.70
C SER A 775 14.93 1.32 7.94
N ARG A 776 14.86 1.75 9.21
CA ARG A 776 15.34 3.08 9.63
C ARG A 776 16.82 3.28 9.29
N SER A 777 17.65 2.24 9.44
CA SER A 777 19.08 2.28 9.13
C SER A 777 19.33 2.51 7.64
N ALA A 778 18.52 1.90 6.76
CA ALA A 778 18.63 2.13 5.32
C ALA A 778 18.30 3.59 4.94
N ILE A 779 17.26 4.18 5.56
CA ILE A 779 16.93 5.60 5.37
C ILE A 779 18.05 6.51 5.88
N ALA A 780 18.59 6.24 7.07
CA ALA A 780 19.70 7.02 7.64
C ALA A 780 20.94 6.96 6.74
N TYR A 781 21.29 5.76 6.25
CA TYR A 781 22.40 5.57 5.31
C TYR A 781 22.19 6.34 4.01
N LEU A 782 20.98 6.30 3.43
CA LEU A 782 20.68 7.07 2.22
C LEU A 782 20.81 8.58 2.45
N ILE A 783 20.32 9.10 3.59
CA ILE A 783 20.48 10.51 3.94
C ILE A 783 21.97 10.87 4.05
N GLU A 784 22.77 10.04 4.73
CA GLU A 784 24.22 10.23 4.84
C GLU A 784 24.91 10.27 3.48
N VAL A 785 24.56 9.33 2.58
CA VAL A 785 25.07 9.30 1.20
C VAL A 785 24.70 10.57 0.45
N LEU A 786 23.44 11.01 0.53
CA LEU A 786 23.00 12.24 -0.11
C LEU A 786 23.74 13.47 0.44
N VAL A 787 24.05 13.51 1.75
CA VAL A 787 24.83 14.60 2.34
C VAL A 787 26.24 14.63 1.77
N LYS A 788 26.96 13.50 1.76
CA LYS A 788 28.30 13.39 1.17
C LYS A 788 28.32 13.78 -0.30
N LEU A 789 27.29 13.38 -1.05
CA LEU A 789 27.14 13.78 -2.45
C LEU A 789 26.90 15.28 -2.58
N ALA A 790 26.04 15.87 -1.74
CA ALA A 790 25.79 17.30 -1.78
C ALA A 790 27.04 18.13 -1.43
N GLU A 791 27.85 17.71 -0.46
CA GLU A 791 29.15 18.35 -0.13
C GLU A 791 30.06 18.34 -1.35
N ARG A 792 30.21 17.17 -1.98
CA ARG A 792 31.02 17.00 -3.19
C ARG A 792 30.55 17.89 -4.34
N PHE A 793 29.24 17.99 -4.57
CA PHE A 793 28.70 18.84 -5.62
C PHE A 793 28.87 20.32 -5.31
N GLU A 794 28.77 20.75 -4.04
CA GLU A 794 29.07 22.14 -3.66
C GLU A 794 30.56 22.46 -3.86
N GLU A 795 31.48 21.61 -3.40
CA GLU A 795 32.93 21.77 -3.62
C GLU A 795 33.29 21.86 -5.10
N ALA A 796 32.74 20.95 -5.91
CA ALA A 796 32.96 20.95 -7.36
C ALA A 796 32.41 22.22 -8.02
N ARG A 797 31.32 22.79 -7.48
CA ARG A 797 30.71 24.02 -8.00
C ARG A 797 31.48 25.27 -7.61
N GLU A 798 32.09 25.30 -6.42
CA GLU A 798 32.98 26.38 -5.97
C GLU A 798 34.29 26.43 -6.76
N GLN A 799 34.78 25.28 -7.19
CA GLN A 799 36.01 25.16 -8.01
C GLN A 799 35.75 25.40 -9.51
N ARG A 800 34.49 25.56 -9.92
CA ARG A 800 34.11 25.68 -11.32
C ARG A 800 34.23 27.12 -11.81
N ASP A 801 34.66 27.27 -13.06
CA ASP A 801 34.61 28.57 -13.73
C ASP A 801 33.13 29.03 -13.85
N PRO A 802 32.75 30.16 -13.24
CA PRO A 802 31.38 30.67 -13.30
C PRO A 802 30.94 31.08 -14.72
N GLU A 803 31.87 31.25 -15.68
CA GLU A 803 31.54 31.54 -17.08
C GLU A 803 31.14 30.28 -17.87
N LEU A 804 31.38 29.07 -17.35
CA LEU A 804 30.97 27.82 -18.00
C LEU A 804 29.54 27.42 -17.59
N PRO A 805 28.59 27.27 -18.54
CA PRO A 805 27.22 26.87 -18.24
C PRO A 805 27.19 25.51 -17.53
N LEU A 806 26.30 25.33 -16.54
CA LEU A 806 26.08 24.02 -15.92
C LEU A 806 25.73 23.00 -17.02
N PRO A 807 26.31 21.78 -17.02
CA PRO A 807 25.86 20.73 -17.92
C PRO A 807 24.45 20.36 -17.45
N GLY A 808 23.38 20.84 -18.10
CA GLY A 808 22.04 20.53 -17.62
C GLY A 808 20.85 21.26 -18.22
N GLU A 809 21.02 22.42 -18.87
CA GLU A 809 19.89 23.12 -19.51
C GLU A 809 19.70 22.68 -20.97
N VAL A 810 19.65 21.36 -21.22
CA VAL A 810 19.13 20.87 -22.50
C VAL A 810 17.63 20.73 -22.34
N ALA A 811 16.86 21.53 -23.07
CA ALA A 811 15.41 21.38 -23.13
C ALA A 811 15.07 19.95 -23.53
N MET A 812 14.30 19.25 -22.70
CA MET A 812 13.84 17.91 -23.02
C MET A 812 12.70 18.02 -24.03
N PRO A 813 12.77 17.36 -25.20
CA PRO A 813 11.60 17.21 -26.04
C PRO A 813 10.47 16.55 -25.23
N PRO A 814 9.22 17.00 -25.41
CA PRO A 814 8.07 16.40 -24.75
C PRO A 814 8.00 14.92 -25.14
N LEU A 815 7.44 14.11 -24.24
CA LEU A 815 7.13 12.74 -24.63
C LEU A 815 6.09 12.77 -25.76
N PRO A 816 6.27 11.93 -26.79
CA PRO A 816 5.40 11.93 -27.95
C PRO A 816 4.11 11.18 -27.64
N ASP A 817 2.97 11.87 -27.78
CA ASP A 817 1.65 11.26 -27.79
C ASP A 817 1.57 10.14 -28.84
N PHE A 818 0.58 9.24 -28.71
CA PHE A 818 0.30 8.30 -29.79
C PHE A 818 -0.07 9.07 -31.06
N SER A 819 0.64 8.76 -32.14
CA SER A 819 0.45 9.43 -33.43
C SER A 819 -0.85 9.00 -34.09
N SER A 820 -0.84 7.81 -34.69
CA SER A 820 -2.00 7.14 -35.26
C SER A 820 -1.56 5.75 -35.75
N PHE A 821 -2.53 4.87 -35.98
CA PHE A 821 -2.29 3.73 -36.86
C PHE A 821 -2.28 4.20 -38.32
N SER A 822 -1.39 3.65 -39.14
CA SER A 822 -1.40 3.96 -40.59
C SER A 822 -2.68 3.43 -41.24
N ASP A 823 -3.10 3.98 -42.37
CA ASP A 823 -4.34 3.60 -43.09
C ASP A 823 -4.54 2.09 -43.30
N GLY A 824 -3.46 1.31 -43.46
CA GLY A 824 -3.54 -0.16 -43.61
C GLY A 824 -3.82 -0.93 -42.30
N TYR A 825 -3.80 -0.25 -41.16
CA TYR A 825 -4.00 -0.82 -39.82
C TYR A 825 -5.02 -0.06 -38.99
N ALA A 826 -5.34 1.20 -39.32
CA ALA A 826 -6.46 1.90 -38.71
C ALA A 826 -7.79 1.27 -39.12
N THR A 827 -8.78 1.26 -38.22
CA THR A 827 -10.13 0.79 -38.58
C THR A 827 -10.83 1.79 -39.51
N ASP A 828 -10.78 3.07 -39.14
CA ASP A 828 -11.31 4.20 -39.90
C ASP A 828 -10.54 5.48 -39.53
N ALA A 829 -10.98 6.62 -40.08
CA ALA A 829 -10.35 7.91 -39.85
C ALA A 829 -10.91 8.68 -38.64
N GLU A 830 -12.01 8.22 -38.05
CA GLU A 830 -12.72 8.92 -36.97
C GLU A 830 -12.25 8.47 -35.59
N LEU A 831 -11.98 7.16 -35.41
CA LEU A 831 -11.61 6.57 -34.13
C LEU A 831 -10.15 6.08 -34.10
N PRO A 832 -9.49 6.12 -32.93
CA PRO A 832 -8.04 5.90 -32.84
C PRO A 832 -7.62 4.42 -32.79
N ASP A 833 -8.56 3.46 -32.88
CA ASP A 833 -8.26 2.04 -32.79
C ASP A 833 -7.68 1.44 -34.08
N GLY A 834 -6.85 0.41 -33.93
CA GLY A 834 -6.25 -0.28 -35.09
C GLY A 834 -5.76 -1.71 -34.85
N ASP A 835 -5.48 -2.41 -35.95
CA ASP A 835 -5.00 -3.80 -35.97
C ASP A 835 -3.48 -3.89 -35.78
N MET A 836 -3.06 -3.76 -34.51
CA MET A 836 -1.68 -3.97 -34.11
C MET A 836 -1.18 -5.41 -34.40
N ARG A 837 -2.08 -6.41 -34.41
CA ARG A 837 -1.70 -7.82 -34.58
C ARG A 837 -1.24 -8.09 -36.02
N ALA A 838 -1.98 -7.63 -37.02
CA ALA A 838 -1.59 -7.76 -38.41
C ALA A 838 -0.26 -7.06 -38.69
N ALA A 839 -0.08 -5.85 -38.16
CA ALA A 839 1.18 -5.12 -38.28
C ALA A 839 2.35 -5.87 -37.64
N PHE A 840 2.15 -6.43 -36.44
CA PHE A 840 3.18 -7.22 -35.75
C PHE A 840 3.62 -8.42 -36.59
N PHE A 841 2.70 -9.25 -37.10
CA PHE A 841 3.06 -10.43 -37.89
C PHE A 841 3.64 -10.09 -39.25
N ARG A 842 3.19 -9.00 -39.91
CA ARG A 842 3.87 -8.49 -41.12
C ARG A 842 5.30 -8.07 -40.79
N GLY A 843 5.50 -7.39 -39.67
CA GLY A 843 6.80 -6.95 -39.17
C GLY A 843 7.78 -8.07 -38.79
N GLN A 844 7.33 -9.33 -38.72
CA GLN A 844 8.21 -10.49 -38.56
C GLN A 844 8.75 -11.02 -39.90
N ARG A 845 8.15 -10.64 -41.03
CA ARG A 845 8.57 -11.10 -42.37
C ARG A 845 9.68 -10.19 -42.88
N ARG A 846 10.90 -10.73 -43.03
CA ARG A 846 12.06 -9.99 -43.55
C ARG A 846 11.81 -9.30 -44.89
N SER A 847 10.96 -9.87 -45.75
CA SER A 847 10.59 -9.26 -47.04
C SER A 847 9.75 -8.00 -46.90
N ALA A 848 8.98 -7.85 -45.83
CA ALA A 848 8.05 -6.75 -45.58
C ALA A 848 8.63 -5.64 -44.69
N VAL A 849 9.92 -5.73 -44.36
CA VAL A 849 10.60 -4.84 -43.42
C VAL A 849 11.88 -4.31 -44.02
N GLU A 850 12.18 -3.05 -43.73
CA GLU A 850 13.50 -2.46 -43.87
C GLU A 850 14.01 -1.94 -42.52
N TYR A 851 15.33 -1.77 -42.43
CA TYR A 851 15.97 -1.11 -41.30
C TYR A 851 16.47 0.24 -41.78
N VAL A 852 16.02 1.31 -41.13
CA VAL A 852 16.28 2.69 -41.56
C VAL A 852 17.00 3.42 -40.45
N GLN A 853 18.15 4.02 -40.77
CA GLN A 853 18.93 4.80 -39.80
C GLN A 853 18.14 6.04 -39.35
N PRO A 854 18.34 6.53 -38.11
CA PRO A 854 17.57 7.67 -37.58
C PRO A 854 17.60 8.92 -38.48
N ALA A 855 18.76 9.26 -39.05
CA ALA A 855 18.90 10.42 -39.93
C ALA A 855 18.12 10.26 -41.23
N GLU A 856 18.22 9.09 -41.89
CA GLU A 856 17.46 8.79 -43.10
C GLU A 856 15.95 8.76 -42.81
N LEU A 857 15.56 8.16 -41.68
CA LEU A 857 14.16 8.11 -41.28
C LEU A 857 13.60 9.50 -41.01
N ARG A 858 14.40 10.41 -40.42
CA ARG A 858 14.03 11.81 -40.22
C ARG A 858 13.82 12.51 -41.56
N GLU A 859 14.73 12.35 -42.52
CA GLU A 859 14.55 12.91 -43.87
C GLU A 859 13.27 12.41 -44.55
N ARG A 860 12.92 11.12 -44.40
CA ARG A 860 11.67 10.56 -44.92
C ARG A 860 10.45 11.25 -44.30
N VAL A 861 10.43 11.38 -42.97
CA VAL A 861 9.34 12.08 -42.26
C VAL A 861 9.25 13.55 -42.67
N ASP A 862 10.38 14.26 -42.78
CA ASP A 862 10.42 15.66 -43.17
C ASP A 862 9.96 15.89 -44.63
N ARG A 863 10.09 14.88 -45.51
CA ARG A 863 9.50 14.87 -46.86
C ARG A 863 8.00 14.60 -46.90
N GLY A 864 7.38 14.31 -45.75
CA GLY A 864 5.95 13.97 -45.65
C GLY A 864 5.65 12.48 -45.86
N GLU A 865 6.67 11.61 -45.87
CA GLU A 865 6.42 10.16 -45.83
C GLU A 865 5.86 9.76 -44.45
N GLN A 866 5.04 8.71 -44.41
CA GLN A 866 4.47 8.16 -43.19
C GLN A 866 5.05 6.76 -42.89
N PRO A 867 6.33 6.68 -42.49
CA PRO A 867 6.95 5.40 -42.19
C PRO A 867 6.23 4.71 -41.02
N VAL A 868 5.99 3.40 -41.15
CA VAL A 868 5.19 2.64 -40.19
C VAL A 868 6.08 1.72 -39.37
N SER A 869 5.96 1.77 -38.05
CA SER A 869 6.73 0.89 -37.16
C SER A 869 6.34 -0.58 -37.38
N ALA A 870 7.33 -1.44 -37.56
CA ALA A 870 7.15 -2.88 -37.70
C ALA A 870 7.20 -3.63 -36.36
N GLY A 871 7.49 -2.95 -35.25
CA GLY A 871 7.78 -3.58 -33.96
C GLY A 871 7.51 -2.66 -32.77
N PHE A 872 7.58 -3.25 -31.58
CA PHE A 872 7.63 -2.45 -30.36
C PHE A 872 9.00 -1.80 -30.22
N VAL A 873 9.06 -0.51 -29.90
CA VAL A 873 10.27 0.18 -29.46
C VAL A 873 10.04 0.63 -28.03
N THR A 874 10.75 0.04 -27.07
CA THR A 874 10.47 0.20 -25.63
C THR A 874 11.76 0.54 -24.87
N PRO A 875 11.96 1.82 -24.51
CA PRO A 875 13.03 2.23 -23.60
C PRO A 875 12.82 1.63 -22.21
N TYR A 876 13.90 1.19 -21.56
CA TYR A 876 13.86 0.64 -20.21
C TYR A 876 14.95 1.26 -19.32
N PRO A 877 14.62 1.80 -18.13
CA PRO A 877 13.27 2.11 -17.62
C PRO A 877 12.58 3.24 -18.44
N PRO A 878 11.25 3.42 -18.33
CA PRO A 878 10.31 2.71 -17.44
C PRO A 878 9.65 1.46 -18.05
N GLY A 879 9.84 1.16 -19.34
CA GLY A 879 9.36 -0.09 -19.95
C GLY A 879 7.95 -0.05 -20.56
N PHE A 880 7.45 1.13 -20.92
CA PHE A 880 6.32 1.27 -21.84
C PHE A 880 6.83 1.51 -23.28
N PRO A 881 6.14 1.00 -24.32
CA PRO A 881 6.56 1.21 -25.70
C PRO A 881 6.40 2.68 -26.12
N VAL A 882 7.39 3.29 -26.77
CA VAL A 882 7.26 4.59 -27.47
C VAL A 882 6.65 4.38 -28.87
N LEU A 883 7.00 3.28 -29.51
CA LEU A 883 6.36 2.82 -30.76
C LEU A 883 5.73 1.45 -30.58
N VAL A 884 4.60 1.23 -31.24
CA VAL A 884 3.94 -0.07 -31.38
C VAL A 884 3.83 -0.46 -32.87
N PRO A 885 3.70 -1.76 -33.19
CA PRO A 885 3.52 -2.19 -34.58
C PRO A 885 2.29 -1.54 -35.22
N GLY A 886 2.44 -1.01 -36.43
CA GLY A 886 1.36 -0.37 -37.19
C GLY A 886 1.20 1.13 -36.94
N GLN A 887 1.92 1.68 -35.96
CA GLN A 887 1.95 3.11 -35.66
C GLN A 887 2.79 3.88 -36.67
N VAL A 888 2.32 5.07 -37.07
CA VAL A 888 3.09 6.02 -37.90
C VAL A 888 4.20 6.66 -37.06
N ILE A 889 5.43 6.62 -37.56
CA ILE A 889 6.58 7.23 -36.89
C ILE A 889 6.63 8.72 -37.26
N THR A 890 6.65 9.59 -36.25
CA THR A 890 6.63 11.06 -36.42
C THR A 890 7.96 11.69 -36.00
N GLY A 891 8.18 12.95 -36.40
CA GLY A 891 9.38 13.72 -36.05
C GLY A 891 9.55 13.83 -34.53
N GLY A 892 8.45 14.07 -33.79
CA GLY A 892 8.47 14.14 -32.33
C GLY A 892 8.91 12.85 -31.66
N VAL A 893 8.55 11.68 -32.21
CA VAL A 893 9.06 10.39 -31.71
C VAL A 893 10.57 10.29 -31.92
N LEU A 894 11.06 10.71 -33.09
CA LEU A 894 12.50 10.68 -33.39
C LEU A 894 13.28 11.66 -32.52
N ASP A 895 12.73 12.86 -32.27
CA ASP A 895 13.31 13.86 -31.39
C ASP A 895 13.42 13.34 -29.96
N PHE A 896 12.36 12.72 -29.44
CA PHE A 896 12.39 12.09 -28.12
C PHE A 896 13.42 10.96 -28.04
N MET A 897 13.46 10.07 -29.03
CA MET A 897 14.40 8.96 -29.07
C MET A 897 15.87 9.42 -29.16
N ALA A 898 16.13 10.57 -29.78
CA ALA A 898 17.49 11.12 -29.94
C ALA A 898 18.09 11.64 -28.63
N VAL A 899 17.25 12.02 -27.65
CA VAL A 899 17.69 12.55 -26.36
C VAL A 899 17.63 11.52 -25.22
N LEU A 900 17.15 10.30 -25.49
CA LEU A 900 17.03 9.26 -24.48
C LEU A 900 18.41 8.80 -24.01
N ASP A 901 18.68 8.97 -22.72
CA ASP A 901 19.94 8.55 -22.10
C ASP A 901 19.97 7.05 -21.74
N THR A 902 18.86 6.32 -21.95
CA THR A 902 18.85 4.89 -21.64
C THR A 902 19.60 4.07 -22.68
N ARG A 903 20.47 3.19 -22.18
CA ARG A 903 21.23 2.24 -22.99
C ARG A 903 20.39 1.03 -23.42
N GLU A 904 19.32 0.73 -22.69
CA GLU A 904 18.47 -0.44 -22.93
C GLU A 904 17.17 -0.03 -23.63
N ILE A 905 17.11 -0.22 -24.95
CA ILE A 905 15.92 0.02 -25.76
C ILE A 905 15.53 -1.28 -26.48
N HIS A 906 14.45 -1.92 -26.05
CA HIS A 906 13.98 -3.16 -26.67
C HIS A 906 13.37 -2.85 -28.04
N GLY A 907 13.78 -3.60 -29.06
CA GLY A 907 13.25 -3.47 -30.43
C GLY A 907 13.89 -2.36 -31.28
N TYR A 908 14.94 -1.71 -30.78
CA TYR A 908 15.78 -0.77 -31.53
C TYR A 908 17.24 -1.24 -31.47
N ASP A 909 17.92 -1.25 -32.61
CA ASP A 909 19.34 -1.61 -32.74
C ASP A 909 20.08 -0.40 -33.33
N PRO A 910 20.94 0.30 -32.58
CA PRO A 910 21.65 1.48 -33.07
C PRO A 910 22.50 1.22 -34.33
N SER A 911 22.96 -0.02 -34.56
CA SER A 911 23.75 -0.36 -35.75
C SER A 911 22.90 -0.52 -37.02
N ARG A 912 21.61 -0.86 -36.87
CA ARG A 912 20.68 -1.09 -37.98
C ARG A 912 19.66 0.04 -38.15
N GLY A 913 19.32 0.74 -37.07
CA GLY A 913 18.27 1.73 -37.00
C GLY A 913 16.89 1.15 -36.67
N TYR A 914 15.85 1.87 -37.06
CA TYR A 914 14.45 1.52 -36.81
C TYR A 914 13.96 0.45 -37.76
N ARG A 915 13.09 -0.42 -37.26
CA ARG A 915 12.43 -1.45 -38.07
C ARG A 915 11.12 -0.90 -38.65
N VAL A 916 11.10 -0.64 -39.96
CA VAL A 916 10.00 0.03 -40.67
C VAL A 916 9.33 -0.95 -41.65
N LEU A 917 8.01 -0.89 -41.78
CA LEU A 917 7.28 -1.68 -42.78
C LEU A 917 7.44 -1.06 -44.17
N LYS A 918 7.69 -1.93 -45.16
CA LYS A 918 7.74 -1.59 -46.59
C LYS A 918 6.37 -1.50 -47.23
#